data_AF-A0A7J5U1R0-F1
#
_entry.id   AF-A0A7J5U1R0-F1
#
_cell.length_a   1.000
_cell.length_b   1.000
_cell.length_c   1.000
_cell.angle_alpha   90.00
_cell.angle_beta   90.00
_cell.angle_gamma   90.00
#
_symmetry.space_group_name_H-M   'P 1'
#
loop_
_entity.id
_entity.type
_entity.pdbx_description
1 polymer ?
#
loop_
_entity_poly.entity_id
_entity_poly.type
_entity_poly.pdbx_seq_one_letter_code
_entity_poly.pdbx_strand_id
1 'polypeptide(L)'
;MRAQQPPKPPVDLNGFLQGLFPVQAEGIDYQSVFDNLAQLYATPLDLNTATRDELAATYLLDERQLNSLLTYRDQYGDLLSVYELQAVPGFDVPTIRRLMPFVEIGTSALSGRLPTPVDHYLLLRYEQTVEEQKGFSAALPDKNGKYPTRYGGGSAQWFARYRYSRPRAYSLGLTVEKDPGEAFRWQPGNRQWGADYVSFHAQVQNRGRWRNLILGDYQLQIGQGLVLSAGFVLGKSSETVQTVRRPTLGARPYTSLTEYGYFRGATATYALTRNMDITLMAARNRRDANTAPSTATTVVEGTIATSLQTSGLHRTPSELADRGSLLETNVGAHLLYHRGQRLQLGATLLHTQFDLPLLRRNLTYNRYEFTGRQNTVLGLHGGYIWHNLNFFGEVAHSHGSLTNSGGVGAVGGMLASFNRRVDVSVVARHYDRNFHSFYANGFSENTRTINETGLYAGLKYTVYRKLTVGGYVDVVRFPWWRYLVDKPSRGFDFLTQATYTPNRQTSFALIFHEEHKEKNKPGSKTTPREVVGTTRRSLALTAEYPLGPRLTLRSRVQAGTFAYTSLSPSRGFALVQDASYAFKRWHLSGRMALFGTDDYDSRQYVYERDVLYAFSFPAYFNRGVRHYVLVQYDVSRHLDLWLRWARTDLTNQDTVGSDLDQINAPHKSELKVQARWRF
;
A
#
# COMPACT_ATOMS: atom_id res chain seq x y z
N MET A 1 -4.08 -21.00 -34.55
CA MET A 1 -5.26 -21.22 -33.68
C MET A 1 -5.43 -20.00 -32.80
N ARG A 2 -6.63 -19.41 -32.68
CA ARG A 2 -6.89 -18.37 -31.66
C ARG A 2 -6.95 -19.07 -30.30
N ALA A 3 -6.11 -18.66 -29.35
CA ALA A 3 -6.12 -19.20 -27.99
C ALA A 3 -7.53 -19.02 -27.38
N GLN A 4 -8.11 -20.10 -26.87
CA GLN A 4 -9.40 -20.05 -26.20
C GLN A 4 -9.21 -19.35 -24.84
N GLN A 5 -9.59 -18.07 -24.75
CA GLN A 5 -9.61 -17.34 -23.49
C GLN A 5 -10.97 -17.53 -22.81
N PRO A 6 -11.02 -17.98 -21.54
CA PRO A 6 -12.27 -18.04 -20.80
C PRO A 6 -12.80 -16.63 -20.52
N PRO A 7 -14.13 -16.44 -20.42
CA PRO A 7 -14.69 -15.17 -19.94
C PRO A 7 -14.14 -14.89 -18.53
N LYS A 8 -13.61 -13.69 -18.32
CA LYS A 8 -13.08 -13.25 -17.01
C LYS A 8 -14.23 -13.26 -16.00
N PRO A 9 -14.21 -14.12 -14.97
CA PRO A 9 -15.22 -14.03 -13.92
C PRO A 9 -15.08 -12.68 -13.21
N PRO A 10 -16.18 -12.02 -12.82
CA PRO A 10 -16.11 -10.83 -11.99
C PRO A 10 -15.41 -11.19 -10.67
N VAL A 11 -14.31 -10.52 -10.36
CA VAL A 11 -13.58 -10.70 -9.10
C VAL A 11 -13.94 -9.63 -8.10
N ASP A 12 -14.26 -10.06 -6.89
CA ASP A 12 -14.35 -9.21 -5.70
C ASP A 12 -12.92 -8.84 -5.25
N LEU A 13 -12.30 -7.85 -5.89
CA LEU A 13 -10.95 -7.35 -5.54
C LEU A 13 -10.86 -6.96 -4.06
N ASN A 14 -11.95 -6.38 -3.58
CA ASN A 14 -12.20 -6.00 -2.21
C ASN A 14 -12.10 -7.21 -1.26
N GLY A 15 -12.76 -8.32 -1.62
CA GLY A 15 -12.64 -9.60 -0.90
C GLY A 15 -11.24 -10.21 -0.95
N PHE A 16 -10.54 -10.12 -2.08
CA PHE A 16 -9.16 -10.60 -2.21
C PHE A 16 -8.22 -9.84 -1.26
N LEU A 17 -8.32 -8.51 -1.21
CA LEU A 17 -7.54 -7.70 -0.27
C LEU A 17 -7.82 -8.02 1.19
N GLN A 18 -9.08 -8.21 1.55
CA GLN A 18 -9.44 -8.57 2.91
C GLN A 18 -8.82 -9.92 3.32
N GLY A 19 -8.65 -10.85 2.39
CA GLY A 19 -7.94 -12.12 2.61
C GLY A 19 -6.44 -11.96 2.85
N LEU A 20 -5.81 -10.93 2.26
CA LEU A 20 -4.40 -10.59 2.48
C LEU A 20 -4.19 -9.79 3.78
N PHE A 21 -5.16 -8.96 4.15
CA PHE A 21 -5.13 -8.10 5.33
C PHE A 21 -6.35 -8.29 6.22
N PRO A 22 -6.47 -9.46 6.83
CA PRO A 22 -7.55 -9.69 7.76
C PRO A 22 -7.36 -8.90 9.06
N VAL A 23 -6.15 -8.48 9.39
CA VAL A 23 -5.82 -7.59 10.52
C VAL A 23 -4.99 -6.43 9.97
N GLN A 24 -5.22 -5.22 10.49
CA GLN A 24 -4.42 -4.07 10.07
C GLN A 24 -2.99 -4.17 10.61
N ALA A 25 -2.02 -3.85 9.76
CA ALA A 25 -0.68 -3.48 10.17
C ALA A 25 -0.56 -1.95 10.06
N GLU A 26 0.00 -1.33 11.10
CA GLU A 26 0.29 0.11 11.08
C GLU A 26 1.37 0.40 10.02
N GLY A 27 1.27 1.55 9.33
CA GLY A 27 2.29 1.98 8.37
C GLY A 27 2.12 1.51 6.92
N ILE A 28 1.09 0.73 6.61
CA ILE A 28 0.79 0.30 5.23
C ILE A 28 -0.12 1.32 4.55
N ASP A 29 0.29 1.82 3.37
CA ASP A 29 -0.58 2.56 2.46
C ASP A 29 -1.48 1.59 1.69
N TYR A 30 -2.62 1.28 2.30
CA TYR A 30 -3.60 0.36 1.75
C TYR A 30 -4.28 0.86 0.46
N GLN A 31 -4.37 2.17 0.26
CA GLN A 31 -4.94 2.75 -0.95
C GLN A 31 -4.02 2.44 -2.13
N SER A 32 -2.72 2.73 -1.99
CA SER A 32 -1.73 2.36 -3.01
C SER A 32 -1.72 0.86 -3.28
N VAL A 33 -1.78 0.04 -2.23
CA VAL A 33 -1.90 -1.43 -2.32
C VAL A 33 -3.11 -1.84 -3.18
N PHE A 34 -4.28 -1.27 -2.92
CA PHE A 34 -5.51 -1.56 -3.67
C PHE A 34 -5.42 -1.11 -5.13
N ASP A 35 -4.93 0.10 -5.37
CA ASP A 35 -4.78 0.64 -6.74
C ASP A 35 -3.87 -0.25 -7.59
N ASN A 36 -2.79 -0.78 -7.01
CA ASN A 36 -1.90 -1.72 -7.72
C ASN A 36 -2.58 -3.06 -8.05
N LEU A 37 -3.36 -3.63 -7.14
CA LEU A 37 -4.10 -4.87 -7.41
C LEU A 37 -5.23 -4.65 -8.42
N ALA A 38 -5.94 -3.53 -8.32
CA ALA A 38 -6.95 -3.13 -9.29
C ALA A 38 -6.33 -2.91 -10.67
N GLN A 39 -5.11 -2.37 -10.73
CA GLN A 39 -4.33 -2.25 -11.95
C GLN A 39 -3.93 -3.62 -12.52
N LEU A 40 -3.45 -4.56 -11.68
CA LEU A 40 -3.13 -5.92 -12.12
C LEU A 40 -4.36 -6.67 -12.67
N TYR A 41 -5.54 -6.44 -12.10
CA TYR A 41 -6.79 -7.02 -12.58
C TYR A 41 -7.28 -6.39 -13.90
N ALA A 42 -7.20 -5.05 -14.02
CA ALA A 42 -7.53 -4.35 -15.25
C ALA A 42 -6.58 -4.73 -16.40
N THR A 43 -5.31 -4.92 -16.06
CA THR A 43 -4.21 -5.23 -16.97
C THR A 43 -3.55 -6.58 -16.60
N PRO A 44 -4.16 -7.74 -16.93
CA PRO A 44 -3.59 -9.04 -16.59
C PRO A 44 -2.19 -9.27 -17.17
N LEU A 45 -1.41 -10.11 -16.49
CA LEU A 45 -0.07 -10.50 -16.92
C LEU A 45 -0.16 -11.58 -18.01
N ASP A 46 0.48 -11.32 -19.14
CA ASP A 46 0.68 -12.35 -20.16
C ASP A 46 1.72 -13.38 -19.69
N LEU A 47 1.30 -14.63 -19.48
CA LEU A 47 2.14 -15.70 -18.94
C LEU A 47 3.36 -16.02 -19.80
N ASN A 48 3.30 -15.79 -21.11
CA ASN A 48 4.38 -16.07 -22.04
C ASN A 48 5.47 -15.01 -22.06
N THR A 49 5.15 -13.79 -21.62
CA THR A 49 6.09 -12.66 -21.58
C THR A 49 6.42 -12.20 -20.15
N ALA A 50 5.62 -12.61 -19.16
CA ALA A 50 5.82 -12.24 -17.78
C ALA A 50 7.17 -12.70 -17.25
N THR A 51 7.87 -11.80 -16.56
CA THR A 51 9.10 -12.12 -15.85
C THR A 51 8.77 -12.82 -14.54
N ARG A 52 9.78 -13.47 -13.96
CA ARG A 52 9.66 -14.08 -12.63
C ARG A 52 9.25 -13.06 -11.57
N ASP A 53 9.85 -11.86 -11.60
CA ASP A 53 9.58 -10.81 -10.62
C ASP A 53 8.15 -10.26 -10.76
N GLU A 54 7.65 -10.11 -11.99
CA GLU A 54 6.24 -9.74 -12.25
C GLU A 54 5.27 -10.80 -11.70
N LEU A 55 5.56 -12.09 -11.89
CA LEU A 55 4.75 -13.18 -11.35
C LEU A 55 4.82 -13.26 -9.82
N ALA A 56 6.01 -13.08 -9.25
CA ALA A 56 6.21 -13.07 -7.79
C ALA A 56 5.48 -11.89 -7.12
N ALA A 57 5.43 -10.72 -7.78
CA ALA A 57 4.71 -9.54 -7.29
C ALA A 57 3.19 -9.72 -7.16
N THR A 58 2.64 -10.79 -7.74
CA THR A 58 1.22 -11.14 -7.56
C THR A 58 0.95 -11.74 -6.18
N TYR A 59 1.97 -12.32 -5.53
CA TYR A 59 1.87 -13.11 -4.29
C TYR A 59 0.91 -14.31 -4.38
N LEU A 60 0.53 -14.72 -5.60
CA LEU A 60 -0.42 -15.82 -5.85
C LEU A 60 0.27 -17.18 -5.99
N LEU A 61 1.56 -17.19 -6.34
CA LEU A 61 2.33 -18.38 -6.65
C LEU A 61 3.43 -18.58 -5.63
N ASP A 62 3.62 -19.83 -5.19
CA ASP A 62 4.76 -20.23 -4.38
C ASP A 62 6.05 -20.35 -5.23
N GLU A 63 7.20 -20.43 -4.57
CA GLU A 63 8.51 -20.50 -5.22
C GLU A 63 8.64 -21.70 -6.15
N ARG A 64 8.06 -22.84 -5.76
CA ARG A 64 8.06 -24.07 -6.55
C ARG A 64 7.16 -23.93 -7.79
N GLN A 65 6.02 -23.27 -7.68
CA GLN A 65 5.10 -22.97 -8.78
C GLN A 65 5.72 -21.99 -9.75
N LEU A 66 6.36 -20.91 -9.27
CA LEU A 66 7.12 -19.98 -10.10
C LEU A 66 8.19 -20.73 -10.90
N ASN A 67 9.00 -21.56 -10.24
CA ASN A 67 10.05 -22.33 -10.90
C ASN A 67 9.48 -23.37 -11.88
N SER A 68 8.36 -24.02 -11.54
CA SER A 68 7.72 -25.02 -12.41
C SER A 68 7.15 -24.40 -13.67
N LEU A 69 6.48 -23.24 -13.56
CA LEU A 69 5.94 -22.51 -14.72
C LEU A 69 7.04 -22.04 -15.66
N LEU A 70 8.12 -21.49 -15.10
CA LEU A 70 9.23 -21.01 -15.90
C LEU A 70 10.04 -22.14 -16.53
N THR A 71 10.28 -23.23 -15.80
CA THR A 71 10.92 -24.43 -16.36
C THR A 71 10.07 -25.04 -17.48
N TYR A 72 8.74 -25.06 -17.31
CA TYR A 72 7.83 -25.52 -18.33
C TYR A 72 7.93 -24.68 -19.61
N ARG A 73 7.98 -23.34 -19.49
CA ARG A 73 8.20 -22.42 -20.61
C ARG A 73 9.55 -22.65 -21.30
N ASP A 74 10.61 -22.86 -20.52
CA ASP A 74 11.96 -23.11 -21.06
C ASP A 74 12.06 -24.45 -21.80
N GLN A 75 11.28 -25.46 -21.39
CA GLN A 75 11.28 -26.81 -21.99
C GLN A 75 10.32 -26.97 -23.17
N TYR A 76 9.11 -26.41 -23.08
CA TYR A 76 8.02 -26.65 -24.03
C TYR A 76 7.66 -25.42 -24.87
N GLY A 77 8.20 -24.24 -24.54
CA GLY A 77 7.92 -22.98 -25.24
C GLY A 77 6.71 -22.22 -24.69
N ASP A 78 6.12 -21.38 -25.53
CA ASP A 78 4.98 -20.55 -25.19
C ASP A 78 3.73 -21.40 -24.90
N LEU A 79 3.01 -21.07 -23.82
CA LEU A 79 1.71 -21.63 -23.50
C LEU A 79 0.72 -21.27 -24.62
N LEU A 80 -0.02 -22.27 -25.13
CA LEU A 80 -1.02 -22.08 -26.18
C LEU A 80 -2.39 -21.70 -25.63
N SER A 81 -2.68 -22.10 -24.39
CA SER A 81 -3.94 -21.83 -23.70
C SER A 81 -3.75 -21.81 -22.19
N VAL A 82 -4.56 -21.01 -21.49
CA VAL A 82 -4.52 -20.92 -20.01
C VAL A 82 -4.83 -22.29 -19.40
N TYR A 83 -5.56 -23.16 -20.11
CA TYR A 83 -5.83 -24.53 -19.66
C TYR A 83 -4.57 -25.42 -19.56
N GLU A 84 -3.51 -25.07 -20.27
CA GLU A 84 -2.22 -25.75 -20.21
C GLU A 84 -1.54 -25.60 -18.85
N LEU A 85 -1.95 -24.64 -18.03
CA LEU A 85 -1.53 -24.54 -16.63
C LEU A 85 -1.82 -25.83 -15.83
N GLN A 86 -2.78 -26.66 -16.25
CA GLN A 86 -3.03 -27.97 -15.63
C GLN A 86 -1.90 -28.99 -15.88
N ALA A 87 -1.12 -28.80 -16.95
CA ALA A 87 0.04 -29.63 -17.26
C ALA A 87 1.31 -29.15 -16.52
N VAL A 88 1.32 -27.92 -16.02
CA VAL A 88 2.47 -27.37 -15.28
C VAL A 88 2.58 -28.06 -13.91
N PRO A 89 3.74 -28.70 -13.61
CA PRO A 89 3.91 -29.42 -12.34
C PRO A 89 3.62 -28.54 -11.13
N GLY A 90 2.70 -28.98 -10.26
CA GLY A 90 2.39 -28.28 -9.02
C GLY A 90 1.33 -27.21 -9.07
N PHE A 91 0.71 -27.00 -10.22
CA PHE A 91 -0.50 -26.20 -10.35
C PHE A 91 -1.70 -27.09 -10.08
N ASP A 92 -2.49 -26.72 -9.09
CA ASP A 92 -3.77 -27.37 -8.82
C ASP A 92 -4.93 -26.47 -9.27
N VAL A 93 -6.11 -27.07 -9.43
CA VAL A 93 -7.30 -26.33 -9.88
C VAL A 93 -7.63 -25.11 -8.99
N PRO A 94 -7.52 -25.19 -7.64
CA PRO A 94 -7.66 -24.01 -6.77
C PRO A 94 -6.67 -22.88 -7.08
N THR A 95 -5.38 -23.16 -7.26
CA THR A 95 -4.38 -22.16 -7.61
C THR A 95 -4.62 -21.57 -8.99
N ILE A 96 -4.92 -22.39 -9.99
CA ILE A 96 -5.23 -21.91 -11.35
C ILE A 96 -6.41 -20.94 -11.31
N ARG A 97 -7.49 -21.26 -10.59
CA ARG A 97 -8.65 -20.37 -10.46
C ARG A 97 -8.33 -19.04 -9.77
N ARG A 98 -7.44 -19.04 -8.78
CA ARG A 98 -6.97 -17.80 -8.13
C ARG A 98 -6.10 -16.96 -9.06
N LEU A 99 -5.33 -17.61 -9.93
CA LEU A 99 -4.44 -16.95 -10.88
C LEU A 99 -5.19 -16.37 -12.10
N MET A 100 -6.18 -17.10 -12.61
CA MET A 100 -6.94 -16.79 -13.84
C MET A 100 -7.38 -15.32 -14.02
N PRO A 101 -7.83 -14.59 -12.98
CA PRO A 101 -8.26 -13.20 -13.16
C PRO A 101 -7.13 -12.22 -13.44
N PHE A 102 -5.91 -12.58 -13.06
CA PHE A 102 -4.73 -11.71 -13.10
C PHE A 102 -3.76 -12.09 -14.21
N VAL A 103 -4.09 -13.11 -15.02
CA VAL A 103 -3.23 -13.58 -16.11
C VAL A 103 -3.98 -13.76 -17.42
N GLU A 104 -3.26 -13.65 -18.52
CA GLU A 104 -3.73 -13.95 -19.85
C GLU A 104 -2.65 -14.67 -20.66
N ILE A 105 -3.03 -15.13 -21.86
CA ILE A 105 -2.07 -15.56 -22.88
C ILE A 105 -2.23 -14.61 -24.05
N GLY A 106 -1.19 -13.81 -24.28
CA GLY A 106 -1.12 -12.91 -25.41
C GLY A 106 -0.93 -13.67 -26.71
N THR A 107 -1.66 -13.31 -27.76
CA THR A 107 -1.26 -13.67 -29.12
C THR A 107 -0.17 -12.71 -29.56
N SER A 108 1.08 -13.17 -29.59
CA SER A 108 2.21 -12.40 -30.13
C SER A 108 1.91 -11.94 -31.56
N ALA A 109 1.60 -10.66 -31.73
CA ALA A 109 1.66 -9.96 -33.00
C ALA A 109 2.37 -8.62 -32.78
N LEU A 110 3.70 -8.68 -32.79
CA LEU A 110 4.55 -7.51 -32.99
C LEU A 110 4.37 -7.01 -34.44
N SER A 111 3.32 -6.21 -34.66
CA SER A 111 3.21 -5.37 -35.85
C SER A 111 3.68 -3.94 -35.51
N GLY A 112 4.27 -3.24 -36.47
CA GLY A 112 4.79 -1.87 -36.29
C GLY A 112 3.73 -0.79 -36.01
N ARG A 113 2.44 -1.15 -35.92
CA ARG A 113 1.35 -0.26 -35.51
C ARG A 113 1.14 -0.33 -34.00
N LEU A 114 0.78 0.81 -33.38
CA LEU A 114 0.36 0.82 -31.98
C LEU A 114 -0.89 -0.07 -31.84
N PRO A 115 -0.87 -1.10 -30.97
CA PRO A 115 -2.03 -1.95 -30.75
C PRO A 115 -3.18 -1.16 -30.13
N THR A 116 -4.41 -1.59 -30.39
CA THR A 116 -5.62 -1.00 -29.79
C THR A 116 -5.56 -1.11 -28.26
N PRO A 117 -5.97 -0.05 -27.53
CA PRO A 117 -5.94 -0.04 -26.07
C PRO A 117 -6.86 -1.15 -25.51
N VAL A 118 -6.44 -1.77 -24.40
CA VAL A 118 -7.31 -2.68 -23.64
C VAL A 118 -8.05 -1.92 -22.55
N ASP A 119 -7.39 -0.93 -21.96
CA ASP A 119 -7.97 -0.01 -21.00
C ASP A 119 -8.12 1.36 -21.65
N HIS A 120 -9.35 1.72 -22.00
CA HIS A 120 -9.72 3.05 -22.45
C HIS A 120 -10.99 3.48 -21.71
N TYR A 121 -10.83 4.28 -20.66
CA TYR A 121 -11.97 4.73 -19.86
C TYR A 121 -11.78 6.09 -19.20
N LEU A 122 -12.91 6.72 -18.89
CA LEU A 122 -13.04 7.86 -18.00
C LEU A 122 -13.81 7.43 -16.75
N LEU A 123 -13.27 7.71 -15.57
CA LEU A 123 -13.92 7.51 -14.28
C LEU A 123 -14.19 8.88 -13.65
N LEU A 124 -15.41 9.09 -13.17
CA LEU A 124 -15.81 10.25 -12.40
C LEU A 124 -16.39 9.77 -11.07
N ARG A 125 -15.94 10.33 -9.95
CA ARG A 125 -16.44 10.03 -8.61
C ARG A 125 -16.72 11.31 -7.85
N TYR A 126 -17.85 11.31 -7.16
CA TYR A 126 -18.27 12.33 -6.21
C TYR A 126 -18.50 11.66 -4.86
N GLU A 127 -17.94 12.24 -3.81
CA GLU A 127 -18.07 11.75 -2.43
C GLU A 127 -18.35 12.92 -1.49
N GLN A 128 -19.27 12.73 -0.55
CA GLN A 128 -19.60 13.74 0.45
C GLN A 128 -20.10 13.11 1.76
N THR A 129 -19.65 13.67 2.89
CA THR A 129 -20.29 13.45 4.19
C THR A 129 -21.55 14.33 4.28
N VAL A 130 -22.68 13.72 4.62
CA VAL A 130 -24.00 14.37 4.54
C VAL A 130 -24.19 15.38 5.67
N GLU A 131 -23.82 15.01 6.89
CA GLU A 131 -23.91 15.88 8.06
C GLU A 131 -22.82 16.95 8.04
N GLU A 132 -23.19 18.16 8.49
CA GLU A 132 -22.27 19.29 8.50
C GLU A 132 -21.18 19.12 9.55
N GLN A 133 -19.91 19.12 9.10
CA GLN A 133 -18.76 19.15 10.00
C GLN A 133 -18.46 20.59 10.42
N LYS A 134 -17.95 20.76 11.64
CA LYS A 134 -17.60 22.06 12.24
C LYS A 134 -16.73 22.92 11.33
N GLY A 135 -15.82 22.33 10.56
CA GLY A 135 -14.91 23.00 9.64
C GLY A 135 -15.58 23.65 8.43
N PHE A 136 -16.79 23.20 8.06
CA PHE A 136 -17.61 23.78 6.98
C PHE A 136 -18.67 24.76 7.50
N SER A 137 -18.94 24.75 8.80
CA SER A 137 -19.87 25.70 9.43
C SER A 137 -19.33 27.14 9.43
N ALA A 138 -20.26 28.09 9.45
CA ALA A 138 -19.93 29.51 9.58
C ALA A 138 -19.03 29.78 10.80
N ALA A 139 -17.93 30.50 10.59
CA ALA A 139 -17.06 30.94 11.68
C ALA A 139 -17.75 32.06 12.46
N LEU A 140 -18.27 31.76 13.65
CA LEU A 140 -18.70 32.80 14.59
C LEU A 140 -17.46 33.37 15.31
N PRO A 141 -17.34 34.70 15.47
CA PRO A 141 -16.23 35.30 16.19
C PRO A 141 -16.26 34.86 17.65
N ASP A 142 -15.10 34.55 18.22
CA ASP A 142 -14.96 34.34 19.67
C ASP A 142 -15.24 35.66 20.43
N LYS A 143 -15.38 35.60 21.75
CA LYS A 143 -15.58 36.75 22.65
C LYS A 143 -14.55 37.87 22.46
N ASN A 144 -13.39 37.56 21.87
CA ASN A 144 -12.31 38.49 21.53
C ASN A 144 -12.33 38.97 20.07
N GLY A 145 -13.40 38.71 19.31
CA GLY A 145 -13.53 39.11 17.89
C GLY A 145 -12.69 38.28 16.90
N LYS A 146 -11.99 37.24 17.37
CA LYS A 146 -11.15 36.38 16.52
C LYS A 146 -11.99 35.26 15.92
N TYR A 147 -11.96 35.14 14.60
CA TYR A 147 -12.62 34.05 13.89
C TYR A 147 -11.84 32.74 14.03
N PRO A 148 -12.49 31.62 14.36
CA PRO A 148 -11.85 30.30 14.36
C PRO A 148 -11.52 29.87 12.93
N THR A 149 -10.43 29.10 12.77
CA THR A 149 -10.07 28.53 11.46
C THR A 149 -11.19 27.63 10.93
N ARG A 150 -11.44 27.73 9.63
CA ARG A 150 -12.40 26.91 8.86
C ARG A 150 -11.75 26.46 7.55
N TYR A 151 -12.38 25.49 6.91
CA TYR A 151 -11.93 25.03 5.61
C TYR A 151 -12.20 26.08 4.53
N GLY A 152 -11.27 26.22 3.59
CA GLY A 152 -11.34 27.24 2.54
C GLY A 152 -12.29 26.92 1.39
N GLY A 153 -12.75 25.67 1.26
CA GLY A 153 -13.64 25.22 0.20
C GLY A 153 -14.73 24.25 0.66
N GLY A 154 -15.48 23.70 -0.30
CA GLY A 154 -16.65 22.86 -0.02
C GLY A 154 -16.33 21.43 0.42
N SER A 155 -17.30 20.78 1.06
CA SER A 155 -17.20 19.44 1.69
C SER A 155 -17.19 18.25 0.73
N ALA A 156 -17.49 18.48 -0.55
CA ALA A 156 -17.47 17.43 -1.56
C ALA A 156 -16.06 17.15 -2.08
N GLN A 157 -15.71 15.87 -2.15
CA GLN A 157 -14.57 15.36 -2.88
C GLN A 157 -14.96 15.12 -4.34
N TRP A 158 -14.10 15.54 -5.26
CA TRP A 158 -14.26 15.30 -6.69
C TRP A 158 -13.05 14.57 -7.22
N PHE A 159 -13.28 13.48 -7.93
CA PHE A 159 -12.23 12.66 -8.50
C PHE A 159 -12.52 12.34 -9.96
N ALA A 160 -11.51 12.53 -10.82
CA ALA A 160 -11.57 12.17 -12.22
C ALA A 160 -10.31 11.41 -12.62
N ARG A 161 -10.47 10.31 -13.35
CA ARG A 161 -9.36 9.52 -13.89
C ARG A 161 -9.62 9.14 -15.33
N TYR A 162 -8.72 9.56 -16.22
CA TYR A 162 -8.67 9.09 -17.60
C TYR A 162 -7.52 8.12 -17.77
N ARG A 163 -7.78 6.98 -18.43
CA ARG A 163 -6.77 5.96 -18.72
C ARG A 163 -6.87 5.51 -20.15
N TYR A 164 -5.72 5.47 -20.81
CA TYR A 164 -5.53 4.94 -22.16
C TYR A 164 -4.26 4.10 -22.18
N SER A 165 -4.40 2.77 -22.12
CA SER A 165 -3.24 1.89 -21.97
C SER A 165 -3.38 0.54 -22.65
N ARG A 166 -2.22 0.00 -23.04
CA ARG A 166 -2.03 -1.38 -23.46
C ARG A 166 -0.88 -1.99 -22.65
N PRO A 167 -1.11 -3.09 -21.90
CA PRO A 167 -0.03 -3.79 -21.20
C PRO A 167 1.20 -4.03 -22.08
N ARG A 168 2.39 -3.85 -21.52
CA ARG A 168 3.69 -4.07 -22.18
C ARG A 168 3.97 -3.23 -23.42
N ALA A 169 3.12 -2.26 -23.77
CA ALA A 169 3.27 -1.44 -24.97
C ALA A 169 3.28 0.07 -24.65
N TYR A 170 2.22 0.60 -24.05
CA TYR A 170 2.13 2.00 -23.66
C TYR A 170 1.09 2.25 -22.56
N SER A 171 1.24 3.34 -21.82
CA SER A 171 0.26 3.78 -20.82
C SER A 171 0.22 5.29 -20.76
N LEU A 172 -0.97 5.86 -20.90
CA LEU A 172 -1.26 7.27 -20.71
C LEU A 172 -2.33 7.37 -19.62
N GLY A 173 -2.09 8.23 -18.64
CA GLY A 173 -3.05 8.45 -17.56
C GLY A 173 -3.05 9.90 -17.09
N LEU A 174 -4.23 10.35 -16.70
CA LEU A 174 -4.45 11.63 -16.03
C LEU A 174 -5.38 11.38 -14.86
N THR A 175 -4.98 11.80 -13.68
CA THR A 175 -5.78 11.75 -12.45
C THR A 175 -5.87 13.15 -11.86
N VAL A 176 -7.07 13.56 -11.50
CA VAL A 176 -7.37 14.85 -10.89
C VAL A 176 -8.21 14.62 -9.66
N GLU A 177 -7.83 15.20 -8.53
CA GLU A 177 -8.56 15.10 -7.28
C GLU A 177 -8.64 16.47 -6.58
N LYS A 178 -9.81 16.73 -6.02
CA LYS A 178 -10.06 17.83 -5.09
C LYS A 178 -10.56 17.21 -3.79
N ASP A 179 -9.84 17.45 -2.70
CA ASP A 179 -10.24 16.95 -1.39
C ASP A 179 -11.34 17.82 -0.73
N PRO A 180 -12.09 17.24 0.23
CA PRO A 180 -13.02 18.01 1.06
C PRO A 180 -12.31 19.15 1.79
N GLY A 181 -12.86 20.36 1.70
CA GLY A 181 -12.30 21.55 2.37
C GLY A 181 -11.27 22.33 1.55
N GLU A 182 -10.81 21.79 0.43
CA GLU A 182 -9.95 22.51 -0.50
C GLU A 182 -10.79 23.42 -1.40
N ALA A 183 -10.24 24.60 -1.72
CA ALA A 183 -10.87 25.53 -2.64
C ALA A 183 -10.46 25.22 -4.08
N PHE A 184 -11.41 25.22 -5.00
CA PHE A 184 -11.09 25.19 -6.43
C PHE A 184 -10.47 26.54 -6.82
N ARG A 185 -9.18 26.56 -7.17
CA ARG A 185 -8.43 27.80 -7.43
C ARG A 185 -7.70 27.70 -8.76
N TRP A 186 -7.96 28.65 -9.64
CA TRP A 186 -7.15 28.86 -10.83
C TRP A 186 -6.07 29.91 -10.54
N GLN A 187 -4.94 29.46 -10.00
CA GLN A 187 -3.77 30.30 -9.70
C GLN A 187 -2.50 29.66 -10.30
N PRO A 188 -2.25 29.81 -11.61
CA PRO A 188 -1.08 29.21 -12.27
C PRO A 188 0.26 29.64 -11.68
N GLY A 189 0.37 30.87 -11.14
CA GLY A 189 1.56 31.36 -10.45
C GLY A 189 1.92 30.55 -9.19
N ASN A 190 0.89 30.06 -8.48
CA ASN A 190 1.02 29.15 -7.35
C ASN A 190 0.82 27.68 -7.77
N ARG A 191 0.80 27.41 -9.08
CA ARG A 191 0.62 26.09 -9.71
C ARG A 191 -0.65 25.36 -9.24
N GLN A 192 -1.72 26.12 -8.98
CA GLN A 192 -3.06 25.60 -8.78
C GLN A 192 -3.82 25.75 -10.09
N TRP A 193 -4.18 24.65 -10.73
CA TRP A 193 -4.91 24.61 -12.00
C TRP A 193 -6.33 24.09 -11.78
N GLY A 194 -7.02 24.65 -10.79
CA GLY A 194 -8.36 24.22 -10.38
C GLY A 194 -8.33 23.30 -9.18
N ALA A 195 -8.27 22.00 -9.43
CA ALA A 195 -8.13 20.98 -8.38
C ALA A 195 -6.69 20.95 -7.86
N ASP A 196 -6.51 20.52 -6.60
CA ASP A 196 -5.21 20.62 -5.96
C ASP A 196 -4.25 19.53 -6.42
N TYR A 197 -4.76 18.31 -6.53
CA TYR A 197 -4.00 17.15 -6.99
C TYR A 197 -4.18 16.92 -8.48
N VAL A 198 -3.07 16.92 -9.21
CA VAL A 198 -3.02 16.52 -10.62
C VAL A 198 -1.83 15.62 -10.83
N SER A 199 -2.08 14.40 -11.31
CA SER A 199 -1.04 13.44 -11.69
C SER A 199 -1.19 13.01 -13.15
N PHE A 200 -0.08 13.02 -13.86
CA PHE A 200 -0.02 12.67 -15.28
C PHE A 200 1.16 11.74 -15.54
N HIS A 201 0.96 10.72 -16.39
CA HIS A 201 2.05 9.91 -16.89
C HIS A 201 1.85 9.53 -18.36
N ALA A 202 2.96 9.39 -19.07
CA ALA A 202 3.05 8.79 -20.39
C ALA A 202 4.20 7.78 -20.40
N GLN A 203 3.91 6.55 -20.81
CA GLN A 203 4.85 5.44 -20.80
C GLN A 203 4.85 4.73 -22.15
N VAL A 204 6.03 4.29 -22.58
CA VAL A 204 6.23 3.38 -23.71
C VAL A 204 7.14 2.23 -23.27
N GLN A 205 6.80 1.01 -23.64
CA GLN A 205 7.50 -0.22 -23.22
C GLN A 205 7.90 -1.10 -24.41
N ASN A 206 8.95 -1.90 -24.20
CA ASN A 206 9.41 -2.97 -25.07
C ASN A 206 9.61 -2.57 -26.54
N ARG A 207 10.33 -1.47 -26.79
CA ARG A 207 10.69 -0.98 -28.13
C ARG A 207 12.18 -1.19 -28.41
N GLY A 208 12.50 -2.34 -28.99
CA GLY A 208 13.88 -2.72 -29.30
C GLY A 208 14.72 -2.85 -28.02
N ARG A 209 15.81 -2.08 -27.90
CA ARG A 209 16.64 -2.03 -26.68
C ARG A 209 16.06 -1.15 -25.58
N TRP A 210 15.07 -0.30 -25.88
CA TRP A 210 14.34 0.45 -24.87
C TRP A 210 13.32 -0.47 -24.21
N ARG A 211 13.58 -0.84 -22.95
CA ARG A 211 12.66 -1.67 -22.16
C ARG A 211 11.48 -0.85 -21.66
N ASN A 212 11.75 0.36 -21.20
CA ASN A 212 10.74 1.23 -20.61
C ASN A 212 11.16 2.69 -20.68
N LEU A 213 10.25 3.58 -21.02
CA LEU A 213 10.43 5.03 -20.96
C LEU A 213 9.17 5.62 -20.34
N ILE A 214 9.32 6.43 -19.29
CA ILE A 214 8.21 7.11 -18.62
C ILE A 214 8.52 8.59 -18.50
N LEU A 215 7.53 9.41 -18.84
CA LEU A 215 7.51 10.86 -18.66
C LEU A 215 6.31 11.22 -17.77
N GLY A 216 6.49 12.19 -16.87
CA GLY A 216 5.48 12.59 -15.89
C GLY A 216 5.73 11.96 -14.52
N ASP A 217 4.68 11.47 -13.88
CA ASP A 217 4.73 10.89 -12.54
C ASP A 217 5.01 9.38 -12.61
N TYR A 218 6.06 8.96 -11.91
CA TYR A 218 6.53 7.58 -11.91
C TYR A 218 7.06 7.18 -10.54
N GLN A 219 7.33 5.88 -10.44
CA GLN A 219 7.87 5.24 -9.25
C GLN A 219 8.85 4.14 -9.66
N LEU A 220 9.81 3.81 -8.80
CA LEU A 220 10.76 2.70 -9.04
C LEU A 220 10.70 1.70 -7.89
N GLN A 221 10.55 0.42 -8.23
CA GLN A 221 10.62 -0.68 -7.29
C GLN A 221 11.86 -1.53 -7.57
N ILE A 222 12.88 -1.40 -6.72
CA ILE A 222 14.20 -2.00 -6.95
C ILE A 222 14.72 -2.68 -5.69
N GLY A 223 15.32 -3.86 -5.85
CA GLY A 223 15.95 -4.58 -4.76
C GLY A 223 14.94 -5.04 -3.71
N GLN A 224 15.32 -4.92 -2.44
CA GLN A 224 14.47 -5.19 -1.27
C GLN A 224 13.83 -3.90 -0.70
N GLY A 225 13.92 -2.78 -1.42
CA GLY A 225 13.29 -1.52 -1.07
C GLY A 225 14.06 -0.65 -0.08
N LEU A 226 15.38 -0.84 0.09
CA LEU A 226 16.20 0.02 0.96
C LEU A 226 16.59 1.36 0.32
N VAL A 227 16.68 1.43 -1.01
CA VAL A 227 16.95 2.70 -1.73
C VAL A 227 15.70 3.23 -2.42
N LEU A 228 15.07 2.40 -3.24
CA LEU A 228 13.90 2.74 -4.05
C LEU A 228 12.86 1.65 -3.89
N SER A 229 11.78 1.98 -3.19
CA SER A 229 10.62 1.12 -3.08
C SER A 229 9.43 1.82 -3.70
N ALA A 230 8.60 1.04 -4.37
CA ALA A 230 7.36 1.54 -4.91
C ALA A 230 6.28 0.48 -4.85
N GLY A 231 5.04 0.96 -4.79
CA GLY A 231 3.87 0.13 -5.05
C GLY A 231 3.48 -0.85 -3.99
N PHE A 232 3.05 -2.01 -4.49
CA PHE A 232 2.38 -3.02 -3.70
C PHE A 232 3.38 -3.84 -2.90
N VAL A 233 3.70 -3.31 -1.73
CA VAL A 233 4.64 -3.86 -0.76
C VAL A 233 3.81 -4.39 0.41
N LEU A 234 3.59 -5.71 0.44
CA LEU A 234 2.91 -6.37 1.54
C LEU A 234 3.86 -6.46 2.74
N GLY A 235 3.58 -5.74 3.83
CA GLY A 235 4.32 -5.89 5.09
C GLY A 235 4.07 -7.25 5.76
N LYS A 236 4.19 -7.28 7.09
CA LYS A 236 3.72 -8.44 7.87
C LYS A 236 2.22 -8.61 7.68
N SER A 237 1.82 -9.82 7.25
CA SER A 237 0.45 -10.11 6.86
C SER A 237 0.09 -11.57 7.14
N SER A 238 -1.16 -11.93 6.87
CA SER A 238 -1.62 -13.31 6.99
C SER A 238 -1.06 -14.23 5.89
N GLU A 239 -0.61 -13.67 4.76
CA GLU A 239 0.30 -14.39 3.86
C GLU A 239 1.73 -14.26 4.43
N THR A 240 2.20 -15.33 5.07
CA THR A 240 3.38 -15.30 5.95
C THR A 240 4.70 -15.61 5.26
N VAL A 241 4.66 -16.09 4.01
CA VAL A 241 5.86 -16.54 3.30
C VAL A 241 6.15 -15.66 2.09
N GLN A 242 5.24 -15.55 1.13
CA GLN A 242 5.54 -14.91 -0.16
C GLN A 242 5.77 -13.39 -0.06
N THR A 243 5.28 -12.73 0.99
CA THR A 243 5.30 -11.27 1.12
C THR A 243 6.64 -10.69 1.56
N VAL A 244 7.55 -11.51 2.09
CA VAL A 244 8.79 -11.03 2.70
C VAL A 244 9.85 -10.63 1.68
N ARG A 245 9.81 -11.20 0.47
CA ARG A 245 10.70 -10.83 -0.64
C ARG A 245 10.06 -9.70 -1.45
N ARG A 246 10.83 -8.66 -1.75
CA ARG A 246 10.43 -7.64 -2.73
C ARG A 246 10.99 -7.99 -4.11
N PRO A 247 10.15 -8.08 -5.15
CA PRO A 247 10.61 -8.25 -6.52
C PRO A 247 11.10 -6.92 -7.12
N THR A 248 12.07 -6.99 -8.05
CA THR A 248 12.57 -5.83 -8.79
C THR A 248 11.74 -5.64 -10.06
N LEU A 249 10.69 -4.81 -9.98
CA LEU A 249 9.82 -4.50 -11.13
C LEU A 249 10.35 -3.35 -12.00
N GLY A 250 11.28 -2.55 -11.48
CA GLY A 250 11.83 -1.39 -12.17
C GLY A 250 10.88 -0.18 -12.15
N ALA A 251 10.94 0.64 -13.19
CA ALA A 251 10.14 1.86 -13.33
C ALA A 251 8.69 1.57 -13.71
N ARG A 252 7.74 2.27 -13.08
CA ARG A 252 6.30 2.12 -13.34
C ARG A 252 5.59 3.48 -13.27
N PRO A 253 4.52 3.67 -14.05
CA PRO A 253 3.74 4.90 -13.99
C PRO A 253 3.05 5.01 -12.63
N TYR A 254 2.94 6.24 -12.13
CA TYR A 254 2.23 6.50 -10.89
C TYR A 254 0.73 6.66 -11.15
N THR A 255 -0.08 5.91 -10.40
CA THR A 255 -1.55 5.83 -10.61
C THR A 255 -2.35 5.98 -9.32
N SER A 256 -1.69 6.22 -8.19
CA SER A 256 -2.33 6.36 -6.87
C SER A 256 -2.83 7.80 -6.66
N LEU A 257 -3.64 7.98 -5.62
CA LEU A 257 -4.09 9.29 -5.10
C LEU A 257 -3.14 9.86 -4.04
N THR A 258 -2.21 9.05 -3.53
CA THR A 258 -1.28 9.50 -2.50
C THR A 258 -0.37 10.63 -3.04
N GLU A 259 -0.29 11.77 -2.35
CA GLU A 259 0.46 12.95 -2.83
C GLU A 259 1.97 12.92 -2.56
N TYR A 260 2.50 11.81 -2.04
CA TYR A 260 3.93 11.66 -1.73
C TYR A 260 4.49 10.33 -2.26
N GLY A 261 5.82 10.21 -2.27
CA GLY A 261 6.49 8.95 -2.61
C GLY A 261 6.52 8.60 -4.10
N TYR A 262 6.20 9.55 -4.98
CA TYR A 262 6.39 9.44 -6.43
C TYR A 262 7.43 10.46 -6.92
N PHE A 263 7.91 10.26 -8.14
CA PHE A 263 8.85 11.13 -8.84
C PHE A 263 8.15 11.82 -9.99
N ARG A 264 8.34 13.13 -10.15
CA ARG A 264 7.84 13.91 -11.29
C ARG A 264 8.99 14.29 -12.20
N GLY A 265 9.06 13.66 -13.39
CA GLY A 265 10.15 13.88 -14.34
C GLY A 265 10.21 12.83 -15.44
N ALA A 266 11.38 12.23 -15.63
CA ALA A 266 11.61 11.20 -16.64
C ALA A 266 12.43 10.03 -16.10
N THR A 267 12.12 8.82 -16.56
CA THR A 267 12.96 7.64 -16.35
C THR A 267 13.01 6.78 -17.60
N ALA A 268 14.17 6.19 -17.85
CA ALA A 268 14.40 5.35 -19.01
C ALA A 268 15.22 4.12 -18.65
N THR A 269 14.73 2.94 -19.05
CA THR A 269 15.41 1.66 -18.93
C THR A 269 15.86 1.18 -20.30
N TYR A 270 17.16 0.97 -20.46
CA TYR A 270 17.80 0.56 -21.69
C TYR A 270 18.59 -0.74 -21.49
N ALA A 271 18.41 -1.69 -22.41
CA ALA A 271 19.16 -2.94 -22.42
C ALA A 271 20.55 -2.72 -23.05
N LEU A 272 21.58 -2.61 -22.20
CA LEU A 272 22.98 -2.51 -22.63
C LEU A 272 23.42 -3.81 -23.33
N THR A 273 23.01 -4.96 -22.76
CA THR A 273 23.19 -6.29 -23.35
C THR A 273 21.93 -7.12 -23.14
N ARG A 274 21.92 -8.40 -23.55
CA ARG A 274 20.79 -9.32 -23.26
C ARG A 274 20.62 -9.65 -21.78
N ASN A 275 21.64 -9.36 -20.97
CA ASN A 275 21.75 -9.77 -19.57
C ASN A 275 21.98 -8.57 -18.64
N MET A 276 21.98 -7.36 -19.17
CA MET A 276 22.31 -6.15 -18.42
C MET A 276 21.44 -4.99 -18.88
N ASP A 277 20.67 -4.45 -17.94
CA ASP A 277 19.83 -3.29 -18.13
C ASP A 277 20.37 -2.12 -17.28
N ILE A 278 20.28 -0.91 -17.81
CA ILE A 278 20.52 0.33 -17.07
C ILE A 278 19.22 1.13 -17.02
N THR A 279 18.84 1.58 -15.83
CA THR A 279 17.75 2.51 -15.62
C THR A 279 18.31 3.84 -15.14
N LEU A 280 17.99 4.92 -15.83
CA LEU A 280 18.31 6.28 -15.42
C LEU A 280 17.01 6.99 -15.00
N MET A 281 17.11 7.84 -13.99
CA MET A 281 15.98 8.64 -13.52
C MET A 281 16.42 10.06 -13.18
N ALA A 282 15.54 11.01 -13.48
CA ALA A 282 15.65 12.39 -13.06
C ALA A 282 14.25 12.89 -12.69
N ALA A 283 14.14 13.57 -11.56
CA ALA A 283 12.87 14.09 -11.07
C ALA A 283 13.05 15.40 -10.32
N ARG A 284 12.02 16.22 -10.38
CA ARG A 284 11.95 17.48 -9.66
C ARG A 284 10.56 17.61 -9.05
N ASN A 285 10.49 17.35 -7.76
CA ASN A 285 9.25 17.32 -6.99
C ASN A 285 9.19 18.53 -6.06
N ARG A 286 7.99 18.99 -5.76
CA ARG A 286 7.75 19.89 -4.63
C ARG A 286 7.01 19.12 -3.58
N ARG A 287 7.46 19.28 -2.34
CA ARG A 287 6.93 18.57 -1.19
C ARG A 287 6.39 19.56 -0.21
N ASP A 288 5.31 19.14 0.43
CA ASP A 288 4.72 19.90 1.51
C ASP A 288 5.61 19.75 2.72
N ALA A 289 6.07 20.88 3.24
CA ALA A 289 6.99 20.90 4.35
C ALA A 289 6.66 22.07 5.27
N ASN A 290 6.71 21.79 6.57
CA ASN A 290 6.64 22.84 7.56
C ASN A 290 7.95 23.64 7.53
N THR A 291 7.86 24.94 7.29
CA THR A 291 9.03 25.83 7.24
C THR A 291 9.08 26.74 8.46
N ALA A 292 10.29 26.97 8.95
CA ALA A 292 10.53 27.87 10.08
C ALA A 292 11.79 28.71 9.84
N PRO A 293 11.86 29.94 10.37
CA PRO A 293 13.12 30.67 10.39
C PRO A 293 14.13 29.94 11.28
N SER A 294 15.38 29.90 10.84
CA SER A 294 16.51 29.45 11.64
C SER A 294 16.65 30.32 12.90
N THR A 295 16.99 29.66 14.01
CA THR A 295 17.26 30.32 15.30
C THR A 295 18.77 30.49 15.52
N ALA A 296 19.21 31.36 16.43
CA ALA A 296 20.64 31.55 16.73
C ALA A 296 21.35 30.25 17.20
N THR A 297 20.60 29.22 17.59
CA THR A 297 21.10 27.90 18.02
C THR A 297 21.16 26.84 16.91
N THR A 298 20.76 27.15 15.67
CA THR A 298 20.75 26.18 14.57
C THR A 298 21.99 26.29 13.69
N VAL A 299 22.55 25.13 13.30
CA VAL A 299 23.80 25.00 12.52
C VAL A 299 23.71 25.63 11.11
N VAL A 300 22.52 26.01 10.67
CA VAL A 300 22.26 26.50 9.30
C VAL A 300 21.47 27.79 9.36
N GLU A 301 21.96 28.87 8.74
CA GLU A 301 21.28 30.16 8.64
C GLU A 301 20.16 30.14 7.57
N GLY A 302 19.12 30.98 7.75
CA GLY A 302 18.03 31.16 6.78
C GLY A 302 16.74 30.39 7.09
N THR A 303 15.91 30.11 6.08
CA THR A 303 14.68 29.33 6.25
C THR A 303 15.00 27.83 6.22
N ILE A 304 14.47 27.08 7.18
CA ILE A 304 14.67 25.63 7.31
C ILE A 304 13.35 24.88 7.14
N ALA A 305 13.42 23.65 6.61
CA ALA A 305 12.30 22.72 6.64
C ALA A 305 12.39 21.85 7.90
N THR A 306 11.34 21.84 8.72
CA THR A 306 11.33 21.12 10.01
C THR A 306 10.70 19.74 9.94
N SER A 307 9.81 19.52 8.97
CA SER A 307 9.19 18.22 8.71
C SER A 307 8.62 18.13 7.30
N LEU A 308 8.70 16.94 6.73
CA LEU A 308 8.00 16.57 5.49
C LEU A 308 6.60 16.09 5.85
N GLN A 309 5.58 16.66 5.21
CA GLN A 309 4.18 16.26 5.38
C GLN A 309 3.84 15.15 4.40
N THR A 310 2.88 14.31 4.78
CA THR A 310 2.40 13.15 4.00
C THR A 310 0.88 13.09 3.92
N SER A 311 0.16 14.09 4.46
CA SER A 311 -1.31 14.13 4.44
C SER A 311 -1.87 14.47 3.06
N GLY A 312 -1.18 15.33 2.30
CA GLY A 312 -1.66 15.84 1.02
C GLY A 312 -2.91 16.73 1.12
N LEU A 313 -3.16 17.33 2.28
CA LEU A 313 -4.37 18.12 2.54
C LEU A 313 -4.03 19.61 2.53
N HIS A 314 -4.77 20.40 1.76
CA HIS A 314 -4.55 21.85 1.60
C HIS A 314 -5.82 22.68 1.89
N ARG A 315 -6.42 22.45 3.07
CA ARG A 315 -7.76 22.93 3.43
C ARG A 315 -7.73 24.21 4.27
N THR A 316 -6.65 24.45 5.01
CA THR A 316 -6.45 25.58 5.93
C THR A 316 -5.31 26.51 5.47
N PRO A 317 -5.22 27.75 5.96
CA PRO A 317 -4.14 28.67 5.59
C PRO A 317 -2.72 28.15 5.91
N SER A 318 -2.56 27.41 7.01
CA SER A 318 -1.27 26.79 7.36
C SER A 318 -0.90 25.65 6.42
N GLU A 319 -1.86 24.78 6.09
CA GLU A 319 -1.65 23.70 5.11
C GLU A 319 -1.29 24.28 3.73
N LEU A 320 -1.97 25.35 3.31
CA LEU A 320 -1.66 26.06 2.06
C LEU A 320 -0.28 26.73 2.05
N ALA A 321 0.22 27.18 3.21
CA ALA A 321 1.55 27.79 3.31
C ALA A 321 2.66 26.73 3.25
N ASP A 322 2.40 25.54 3.77
CA ASP A 322 3.34 24.41 3.73
C ASP A 322 3.38 23.73 2.34
N ARG A 323 2.32 23.91 1.53
CA ARG A 323 2.17 23.32 0.19
C ARG A 323 3.33 23.62 -0.74
N GLY A 324 4.00 22.57 -1.22
CA GLY A 324 5.10 22.64 -2.19
C GLY A 324 6.23 23.60 -1.79
N SER A 325 6.40 23.84 -0.48
CA SER A 325 7.36 24.79 0.09
C SER A 325 8.81 24.31 -0.04
N LEU A 326 9.03 23.01 -0.15
CA LEU A 326 10.35 22.38 -0.31
C LEU A 326 10.50 21.80 -1.73
N LEU A 327 11.49 22.28 -2.48
CA LEU A 327 11.86 21.70 -3.77
C LEU A 327 12.87 20.58 -3.56
N GLU A 328 12.54 19.40 -4.09
CA GLU A 328 13.40 18.22 -4.07
C GLU A 328 13.79 17.85 -5.51
N THR A 329 15.08 17.71 -5.77
CA THR A 329 15.63 17.24 -7.04
C THR A 329 16.27 15.88 -6.82
N ASN A 330 15.85 14.88 -7.60
CA ASN A 330 16.36 13.52 -7.51
C ASN A 330 17.01 13.11 -8.82
N VAL A 331 18.20 12.54 -8.73
CA VAL A 331 18.89 11.91 -9.86
C VAL A 331 19.33 10.53 -9.41
N GLY A 332 19.08 9.52 -10.23
CA GLY A 332 19.39 8.15 -9.86
C GLY A 332 19.75 7.29 -11.06
N ALA A 333 20.47 6.21 -10.75
CA ALA A 333 20.86 5.20 -11.71
C ALA A 333 20.71 3.82 -11.07
N HIS A 334 20.30 2.84 -11.86
CA HIS A 334 20.25 1.44 -11.45
C HIS A 334 20.82 0.57 -12.57
N LEU A 335 21.78 -0.27 -12.21
CA LEU A 335 22.32 -1.31 -13.08
C LEU A 335 21.77 -2.65 -12.62
N LEU A 336 21.18 -3.42 -13.53
CA LEU A 336 20.67 -4.75 -13.27
C LEU A 336 21.38 -5.76 -14.17
N TYR A 337 22.08 -6.71 -13.56
CA TYR A 337 22.61 -7.88 -14.23
C TYR A 337 21.74 -9.10 -13.91
N HIS A 338 21.33 -9.83 -14.93
CA HIS A 338 20.54 -11.05 -14.77
C HIS A 338 21.10 -12.17 -15.64
N ARG A 339 21.26 -13.37 -15.06
CA ARG A 339 21.71 -14.57 -15.77
C ARG A 339 20.63 -15.64 -15.71
N GLY A 340 19.89 -15.74 -16.82
CA GLY A 340 18.68 -16.57 -16.88
C GLY A 340 17.68 -16.12 -15.81
N GLN A 341 17.09 -17.09 -15.12
CA GLN A 341 16.14 -16.84 -14.03
C GLN A 341 16.76 -17.03 -12.63
N ARG A 342 18.00 -17.54 -12.55
CA ARG A 342 18.60 -18.00 -11.29
C ARG A 342 19.36 -16.93 -10.54
N LEU A 343 20.04 -16.02 -11.25
CA LEU A 343 20.90 -15.01 -10.62
C LEU A 343 20.47 -13.62 -11.08
N GLN A 344 20.26 -12.75 -10.10
CA GLN A 344 19.99 -11.33 -10.29
C GLN A 344 20.94 -10.56 -9.36
N LEU A 345 21.67 -9.58 -9.89
CA LEU A 345 22.54 -8.69 -9.13
C LEU A 345 22.28 -7.28 -9.60
N GLY A 346 22.19 -6.32 -8.69
CA GLY A 346 21.99 -4.94 -9.08
C GLY A 346 22.61 -3.94 -8.12
N ALA A 347 22.91 -2.78 -8.68
CA ALA A 347 23.46 -1.64 -7.96
C ALA A 347 22.58 -0.41 -8.24
N THR A 348 22.18 0.29 -7.18
CA THR A 348 21.30 1.46 -7.24
C THR A 348 21.97 2.64 -6.59
N LEU A 349 22.00 3.78 -7.27
CA LEU A 349 22.45 5.06 -6.75
C LEU A 349 21.27 6.02 -6.80
N LEU A 350 20.99 6.69 -5.68
CA LEU A 350 20.02 7.78 -5.60
C LEU A 350 20.67 8.98 -4.93
N HIS A 351 20.66 10.11 -5.61
CA HIS A 351 21.05 11.41 -5.06
C HIS A 351 19.82 12.31 -4.97
N THR A 352 19.56 12.80 -3.76
CA THR A 352 18.46 13.71 -3.43
C THR A 352 19.03 15.03 -2.96
N GLN A 353 18.58 16.13 -3.57
CA GLN A 353 18.95 17.49 -3.20
C GLN A 353 17.73 18.34 -2.89
N PHE A 354 17.75 19.00 -1.75
CA PHE A 354 16.74 19.96 -1.31
C PHE A 354 17.22 21.41 -1.53
N ASP A 355 16.28 22.28 -1.90
CA ASP A 355 16.55 23.72 -1.96
C ASP A 355 16.61 24.36 -0.57
N LEU A 356 15.90 23.85 0.43
CA LEU A 356 16.03 24.26 1.83
C LEU A 356 16.68 23.16 2.67
N PRO A 357 17.50 23.50 3.68
CA PRO A 357 18.04 22.52 4.61
C PRO A 357 16.90 21.87 5.41
N LEU A 358 16.89 20.53 5.45
CA LEU A 358 16.00 19.76 6.31
C LEU A 358 16.66 19.61 7.68
N LEU A 359 15.97 20.09 8.73
CA LEU A 359 16.41 19.99 10.11
C LEU A 359 15.21 19.71 11.03
N ARG A 360 15.13 18.49 11.56
CA ARG A 360 14.09 18.11 12.51
C ARG A 360 14.22 18.89 13.81
N ARG A 361 13.11 19.06 14.54
CA ARG A 361 13.09 19.66 15.88
C ARG A 361 14.08 18.95 16.80
N ASN A 362 14.80 19.71 17.62
CA ASN A 362 15.78 19.20 18.57
C ASN A 362 15.11 18.46 19.74
N LEU A 363 14.79 17.18 19.51
CA LEU A 363 14.22 16.25 20.47
C LEU A 363 15.13 15.02 20.54
N THR A 364 15.21 14.36 21.70
CA THR A 364 16.15 13.25 21.92
C THR A 364 16.01 12.11 20.90
N TYR A 365 14.77 11.78 20.51
CA TYR A 365 14.51 10.76 19.49
C TYR A 365 14.89 11.21 18.06
N ASN A 366 14.97 12.51 17.80
CA ASN A 366 15.40 13.07 16.51
C ASN A 366 16.92 13.21 16.37
N ARG A 367 17.70 12.86 17.38
CA ARG A 367 19.17 13.09 17.41
C ARG A 367 19.91 12.52 16.20
N TYR A 368 19.45 11.39 15.68
CA TYR A 368 20.05 10.71 14.53
C TYR A 368 19.27 10.94 13.23
N GLU A 369 18.29 11.84 13.20
CA GLU A 369 17.56 12.15 11.97
C GLU A 369 18.43 12.92 10.98
N PHE A 370 18.12 12.76 9.69
CA PHE A 370 18.81 13.46 8.62
C PHE A 370 18.77 14.98 8.86
N THR A 371 19.94 15.58 8.83
CA THR A 371 20.15 17.04 8.82
C THR A 371 20.95 17.42 7.59
N GLY A 372 20.48 18.35 6.76
CA GLY A 372 21.24 18.85 5.61
C GLY A 372 20.39 19.12 4.37
N ARG A 373 21.07 19.31 3.23
CA ARG A 373 20.43 19.57 1.92
C ARG A 373 20.60 18.44 0.92
N GLN A 374 21.56 17.54 1.13
CA GLN A 374 21.92 16.52 0.15
C GLN A 374 22.01 15.15 0.81
N ASN A 375 21.44 14.14 0.16
CA ASN A 375 21.55 12.76 0.59
C ASN A 375 21.86 11.89 -0.63
N THR A 376 22.90 11.09 -0.53
CA THR A 376 23.29 10.10 -1.53
C THR A 376 23.20 8.72 -0.90
N VAL A 377 22.41 7.84 -1.52
CA VAL A 377 22.24 6.46 -1.07
C VAL A 377 22.74 5.53 -2.17
N LEU A 378 23.67 4.65 -1.83
CA LEU A 378 24.16 3.58 -2.69
C LEU A 378 23.67 2.25 -2.14
N GLY A 379 23.00 1.44 -2.96
CA GLY A 379 22.51 0.12 -2.60
C GLY A 379 23.01 -0.96 -3.54
N LEU A 380 23.37 -2.11 -2.99
CA LEU A 380 23.69 -3.34 -3.72
C LEU A 380 22.67 -4.40 -3.32
N HIS A 381 21.99 -4.99 -4.30
CA HIS A 381 21.04 -6.07 -4.07
C HIS A 381 21.37 -7.28 -4.93
N GLY A 382 20.92 -8.44 -4.46
CA GLY A 382 21.08 -9.69 -5.17
C GLY A 382 19.99 -10.69 -4.84
N GLY A 383 19.79 -11.61 -5.76
CA GLY A 383 18.93 -12.76 -5.60
C GLY A 383 19.54 -13.98 -6.28
N TYR A 384 19.46 -15.13 -5.61
CA TYR A 384 19.96 -16.39 -6.15
C TYR A 384 18.98 -17.52 -5.86
N ILE A 385 18.63 -18.25 -6.92
CA ILE A 385 17.73 -19.40 -6.85
C ILE A 385 18.55 -20.68 -6.97
N TRP A 386 18.44 -21.51 -5.94
CA TRP A 386 19.01 -22.83 -5.89
C TRP A 386 17.91 -23.86 -5.60
N HIS A 387 17.49 -24.59 -6.63
CA HIS A 387 16.36 -25.52 -6.55
C HIS A 387 15.08 -24.82 -6.04
N ASN A 388 14.57 -25.22 -4.88
CA ASN A 388 13.38 -24.63 -4.26
C ASN A 388 13.72 -23.57 -3.20
N LEU A 389 14.99 -23.14 -3.13
CA LEU A 389 15.47 -22.08 -2.25
C LEU A 389 15.69 -20.81 -3.07
N ASN A 390 15.09 -19.70 -2.63
CA ASN A 390 15.26 -18.39 -3.23
C ASN A 390 15.87 -17.45 -2.18
N PHE A 391 17.15 -17.16 -2.34
CA PHE A 391 17.90 -16.23 -1.51
C PHE A 391 17.77 -14.82 -2.06
N PHE A 392 17.66 -13.84 -1.18
CA PHE A 392 17.64 -12.44 -1.56
C PHE A 392 18.32 -11.58 -0.50
N GLY A 393 18.82 -10.42 -0.91
CA GLY A 393 19.32 -9.43 0.01
C GLY A 393 19.60 -8.08 -0.63
N GLU A 394 19.70 -7.06 0.19
CA GLU A 394 20.10 -5.71 -0.16
C GLU A 394 20.90 -5.10 0.99
N VAL A 395 21.99 -4.42 0.66
CA VAL A 395 22.76 -3.57 1.57
C VAL A 395 22.82 -2.18 0.97
N ALA A 396 22.52 -1.16 1.76
CA ALA A 396 22.54 0.23 1.36
C ALA A 396 23.33 1.07 2.36
N HIS A 397 24.03 2.07 1.84
CA HIS A 397 24.81 3.02 2.63
C HIS A 397 24.38 4.44 2.25
N SER A 398 24.04 5.24 3.26
CA SER A 398 23.60 6.63 3.09
C SER A 398 24.68 7.62 3.51
N HIS A 399 24.90 8.65 2.72
CA HIS A 399 25.85 9.73 2.99
C HIS A 399 25.24 11.10 2.67
N GLY A 400 25.69 12.15 3.35
CA GLY A 400 25.38 13.54 3.02
C GLY A 400 24.71 14.33 4.15
N SER A 401 24.30 13.65 5.23
CA SER A 401 23.85 14.36 6.43
C SER A 401 25.00 15.09 7.12
N LEU A 402 24.77 16.32 7.56
CA LEU A 402 25.74 17.17 8.26
C LEU A 402 26.06 16.68 9.67
N THR A 403 25.11 16.04 10.35
CA THR A 403 25.25 15.63 11.76
C THR A 403 25.54 14.16 11.90
N ASN A 404 24.77 13.30 11.22
CA ASN A 404 24.90 11.85 11.33
C ASN A 404 24.90 11.23 9.92
N SER A 405 26.08 11.13 9.32
CA SER A 405 26.28 10.53 8.00
C SER A 405 26.75 9.08 8.10
N GLY A 406 26.66 8.31 7.01
CA GLY A 406 27.33 7.03 6.86
C GLY A 406 26.61 5.82 7.46
N GLY A 407 25.32 5.91 7.77
CA GLY A 407 24.56 4.76 8.24
C GLY A 407 24.41 3.68 7.17
N VAL A 408 24.35 2.42 7.61
CA VAL A 408 24.14 1.25 6.77
C VAL A 408 22.77 0.63 7.07
N GLY A 409 22.07 0.23 6.01
CA GLY A 409 20.90 -0.63 6.09
C GLY A 409 21.18 -1.95 5.37
N ALA A 410 20.80 -3.07 5.96
CA ALA A 410 20.95 -4.40 5.38
C ALA A 410 19.69 -5.22 5.63
N VAL A 411 19.23 -5.94 4.62
CA VAL A 411 18.15 -6.92 4.72
C VAL A 411 18.51 -8.13 3.87
N GLY A 412 18.27 -9.33 4.39
CA GLY A 412 18.58 -10.55 3.69
C GLY A 412 17.71 -11.69 4.18
N GLY A 413 17.40 -12.63 3.30
CA GLY A 413 16.50 -13.71 3.63
C GLY A 413 16.48 -14.83 2.60
N MET A 414 15.63 -15.79 2.91
CA MET A 414 15.39 -16.99 2.11
C MET A 414 13.91 -17.32 2.11
N LEU A 415 13.40 -17.71 0.95
CA LEU A 415 12.15 -18.44 0.77
C LEU A 415 12.48 -19.88 0.39
N ALA A 416 11.80 -20.83 1.02
CA ALA A 416 12.02 -22.25 0.81
C ALA A 416 10.70 -23.01 0.69
N SER A 417 10.50 -23.69 -0.45
CA SER A 417 9.37 -24.62 -0.65
C SER A 417 9.89 -26.06 -0.58
N PHE A 418 9.91 -26.64 0.63
CA PHE A 418 10.48 -27.98 0.85
C PHE A 418 9.68 -29.09 0.17
N ASN A 419 8.35 -29.01 0.21
CA ASN A 419 7.45 -29.94 -0.46
C ASN A 419 6.11 -29.26 -0.76
N ARG A 420 5.15 -29.98 -1.35
CA ARG A 420 3.80 -29.43 -1.70
C ARG A 420 2.97 -28.96 -0.49
N ARG A 421 3.43 -29.18 0.74
CA ARG A 421 2.73 -28.85 1.98
C ARG A 421 3.47 -27.86 2.86
N VAL A 422 4.78 -27.65 2.69
CA VAL A 422 5.60 -26.86 3.63
C VAL A 422 6.35 -25.77 2.86
N ASP A 423 5.99 -24.52 3.15
CA ASP A 423 6.74 -23.34 2.73
C ASP A 423 7.25 -22.57 3.96
N VAL A 424 8.50 -22.10 3.89
CA VAL A 424 9.17 -21.40 4.98
C VAL A 424 9.82 -20.12 4.45
N SER A 425 9.82 -19.08 5.26
CA SER A 425 10.55 -17.84 5.01
C SER A 425 11.36 -17.43 6.23
N VAL A 426 12.58 -16.96 6.02
CA VAL A 426 13.40 -16.35 7.08
C VAL A 426 13.98 -15.05 6.56
N VAL A 427 13.88 -13.97 7.35
CA VAL A 427 14.45 -12.66 7.01
C VAL A 427 15.15 -12.08 8.21
N ALA A 428 16.41 -11.68 8.02
CA ALA A 428 17.16 -10.88 8.96
C ALA A 428 17.30 -9.46 8.41
N ARG A 429 17.20 -8.46 9.29
CA ARG A 429 17.32 -7.05 8.93
C ARG A 429 18.09 -6.28 10.00
N HIS A 430 18.85 -5.28 9.55
CA HIS A 430 19.61 -4.38 10.38
C HIS A 430 19.66 -3.00 9.71
N TYR A 431 19.12 -1.98 10.37
CA TYR A 431 19.10 -0.60 9.93
C TYR A 431 19.72 0.26 11.02
N ASP A 432 20.83 0.90 10.69
CA ASP A 432 21.47 1.83 11.59
C ASP A 432 20.54 2.99 11.96
N ARG A 433 20.79 3.59 13.11
CA ARG A 433 20.05 4.76 13.60
C ARG A 433 20.25 6.02 12.74
N ASN A 434 21.34 6.08 11.98
CA ASN A 434 21.72 7.17 11.06
C ASN A 434 21.66 6.73 9.59
N PHE A 435 20.94 5.66 9.27
CA PHE A 435 20.68 5.27 7.88
C PHE A 435 19.51 6.11 7.32
N HIS A 436 19.75 6.81 6.21
CA HIS A 436 18.82 7.80 5.66
C HIS A 436 18.46 7.50 4.21
N SER A 437 17.20 7.13 3.98
CA SER A 437 16.65 6.92 2.64
C SER A 437 15.20 7.40 2.60
N PHE A 438 14.89 8.33 1.68
CA PHE A 438 13.60 9.02 1.63
C PHE A 438 12.51 8.28 0.85
N TYR A 439 12.91 7.34 -0.01
CA TYR A 439 12.03 6.52 -0.85
C TYR A 439 12.16 5.03 -0.51
N ALA A 440 12.74 4.71 0.64
CA ALA A 440 12.80 3.35 1.15
C ALA A 440 11.44 2.94 1.75
N ASN A 441 11.06 1.71 1.44
CA ASN A 441 9.96 1.00 2.09
C ASN A 441 10.29 -0.49 2.01
N GLY A 442 11.31 -0.87 2.78
CA GLY A 442 11.77 -2.25 2.92
C GLY A 442 10.96 -3.02 3.97
N PHE A 443 11.33 -4.28 4.21
CA PHE A 443 10.69 -5.08 5.24
C PHE A 443 11.10 -4.59 6.65
N SER A 444 10.20 -3.92 7.37
CA SER A 444 10.44 -3.35 8.70
C SER A 444 9.19 -3.42 9.60
N GLU A 445 9.42 -3.29 10.91
CA GLU A 445 8.37 -3.05 11.89
C GLU A 445 7.98 -1.56 11.92
N ASN A 446 8.95 -0.68 11.76
CA ASN A 446 8.72 0.75 11.73
C ASN A 446 8.25 1.21 10.34
N THR A 447 7.62 2.39 10.27
CA THR A 447 7.19 3.01 9.01
C THR A 447 8.35 3.45 8.12
N ARG A 448 9.54 3.61 8.71
CA ARG A 448 10.79 3.95 8.03
C ARG A 448 11.84 2.88 8.32
N THR A 449 12.64 2.53 7.33
CA THR A 449 13.75 1.57 7.45
C THR A 449 14.95 2.20 8.14
N ILE A 450 14.83 2.54 9.43
CA ILE A 450 15.89 3.17 10.25
C ILE A 450 15.77 2.70 11.70
N ASN A 451 16.91 2.62 12.41
CA ASN A 451 16.97 2.33 13.84
C ASN A 451 16.30 1.00 14.23
N GLU A 452 16.54 -0.08 13.48
CA GLU A 452 15.84 -1.34 13.68
C GLU A 452 16.74 -2.54 13.41
N THR A 453 16.68 -3.57 14.25
CA THR A 453 17.30 -4.87 13.97
C THR A 453 16.28 -5.94 14.29
N GLY A 454 16.07 -6.88 13.38
CA GLY A 454 15.04 -7.89 13.58
C GLY A 454 15.25 -9.18 12.82
N LEU A 455 14.54 -10.21 13.27
CA LEU A 455 14.51 -11.54 12.69
C LEU A 455 13.05 -11.98 12.56
N TYR A 456 12.65 -12.29 11.33
CA TYR A 456 11.35 -12.80 10.96
C TYR A 456 11.46 -14.26 10.52
N ALA A 457 10.57 -15.11 11.00
CA ALA A 457 10.39 -16.48 10.55
C ALA A 457 8.91 -16.74 10.26
N GLY A 458 8.60 -17.16 9.04
CA GLY A 458 7.26 -17.49 8.56
C GLY A 458 7.17 -18.95 8.13
N LEU A 459 6.01 -19.57 8.38
CA LEU A 459 5.69 -20.93 8.00
C LEU A 459 4.30 -20.97 7.39
N LYS A 460 4.14 -21.76 6.32
CA LYS A 460 2.85 -22.14 5.74
C LYS A 460 2.81 -23.64 5.56
N TYR A 461 1.84 -24.27 6.21
CA TYR A 461 1.65 -25.70 6.24
C TYR A 461 0.26 -26.12 5.73
N THR A 462 0.22 -26.83 4.62
CA THR A 462 -1.01 -27.44 4.10
C THR A 462 -1.17 -28.83 4.71
N VAL A 463 -1.92 -28.92 5.80
CA VAL A 463 -2.20 -30.18 6.53
C VAL A 463 -2.78 -31.22 5.57
N TYR A 464 -3.80 -30.81 4.81
CA TYR A 464 -4.40 -31.55 3.71
C TYR A 464 -5.10 -30.57 2.76
N ARG A 465 -5.64 -31.05 1.62
CA ARG A 465 -6.17 -30.22 0.52
C ARG A 465 -7.19 -29.14 0.92
N LYS A 466 -7.85 -29.27 2.09
CA LYS A 466 -8.87 -28.33 2.55
C LYS A 466 -8.45 -27.50 3.76
N LEU A 467 -7.33 -27.79 4.42
CA LEU A 467 -6.88 -27.08 5.62
C LEU A 467 -5.43 -26.63 5.47
N THR A 468 -5.24 -25.32 5.56
CA THR A 468 -3.92 -24.68 5.56
C THR A 468 -3.75 -23.91 6.86
N VAL A 469 -2.60 -24.05 7.49
CA VAL A 469 -2.20 -23.31 8.69
C VAL A 469 -0.96 -22.50 8.34
N GLY A 470 -0.99 -21.20 8.60
CA GLY A 470 0.15 -20.31 8.44
C GLY A 470 0.43 -19.57 9.72
N GLY A 471 1.68 -19.17 9.93
CA GLY A 471 2.04 -18.31 11.05
C GLY A 471 3.41 -17.69 10.88
N TYR A 472 3.67 -16.65 11.66
CA TYR A 472 4.99 -16.02 11.71
C TYR A 472 5.35 -15.60 13.14
N VAL A 473 6.65 -15.51 13.39
CA VAL A 473 7.25 -14.87 14.56
C VAL A 473 8.20 -13.79 14.06
N ASP A 474 8.11 -12.58 14.63
CA ASP A 474 9.04 -11.48 14.38
C ASP A 474 9.58 -10.95 15.71
N VAL A 475 10.90 -10.93 15.84
CA VAL A 475 11.60 -10.36 17.00
C VAL A 475 12.34 -9.12 16.53
N VAL A 476 12.09 -7.98 17.17
CA VAL A 476 12.66 -6.69 16.77
C VAL A 476 13.26 -5.96 17.96
N ARG A 477 14.33 -5.22 17.70
CA ARG A 477 14.99 -4.31 18.63
C ARG A 477 15.19 -2.96 17.97
N PHE A 478 14.89 -1.90 18.70
CA PHE A 478 15.15 -0.51 18.34
C PHE A 478 16.30 0.02 19.19
N PRO A 479 17.53 0.15 18.65
CA PRO A 479 18.70 0.57 19.41
C PRO A 479 18.63 1.99 19.99
N TRP A 480 17.82 2.87 19.40
CA TRP A 480 17.61 4.26 19.82
C TRP A 480 16.14 4.57 20.13
N TRP A 481 15.92 5.73 20.75
CA TRP A 481 14.62 6.24 21.16
C TRP A 481 13.71 6.46 19.95
N ARG A 482 12.40 6.35 20.18
CA ARG A 482 11.38 6.58 19.15
C ARG A 482 10.33 7.55 19.65
N TYR A 483 9.52 8.06 18.75
CA TYR A 483 8.32 8.80 19.13
C TYR A 483 7.46 7.95 20.08
N LEU A 484 7.09 8.51 21.23
CA LEU A 484 6.36 7.85 22.33
C LEU A 484 7.10 6.71 23.05
N VAL A 485 8.42 6.57 22.85
CA VAL A 485 9.26 5.57 23.54
C VAL A 485 10.62 6.17 23.92
N ASP A 486 10.77 6.57 25.18
CA ASP A 486 11.92 7.33 25.68
C ASP A 486 13.10 6.43 26.14
N LYS A 487 13.27 5.27 25.50
CA LYS A 487 14.43 4.37 25.69
C LYS A 487 14.61 3.44 24.48
N PRO A 488 15.79 2.82 24.30
CA PRO A 488 15.94 1.67 23.40
C PRO A 488 14.92 0.59 23.75
N SER A 489 14.20 0.10 22.75
CA SER A 489 13.04 -0.79 22.98
C SER A 489 13.13 -2.10 22.22
N ARG A 490 12.30 -3.06 22.64
CA ARG A 490 12.14 -4.35 21.96
C ARG A 490 10.67 -4.55 21.58
N GLY A 491 10.47 -5.43 20.60
CA GLY A 491 9.15 -5.87 20.18
C GLY A 491 9.15 -7.35 19.84
N PHE A 492 8.01 -7.98 20.05
CA PHE A 492 7.75 -9.36 19.65
C PHE A 492 6.35 -9.41 19.03
N ASP A 493 6.24 -9.98 17.84
CA ASP A 493 4.99 -10.07 17.11
C ASP A 493 4.79 -11.49 16.58
N PHE A 494 3.62 -12.06 16.82
CA PHE A 494 3.27 -13.41 16.42
C PHE A 494 1.85 -13.47 15.87
N LEU A 495 1.70 -14.11 14.71
CA LEU A 495 0.41 -14.36 14.08
C LEU A 495 0.27 -15.83 13.71
N THR A 496 -0.92 -16.38 13.91
CA THR A 496 -1.33 -17.70 13.38
C THR A 496 -2.67 -17.58 12.67
N GLN A 497 -2.77 -18.19 11.51
CA GLN A 497 -3.99 -18.31 10.72
C GLN A 497 -4.26 -19.77 10.37
N ALA A 498 -5.51 -20.21 10.53
CA ALA A 498 -5.99 -21.47 9.99
C ALA A 498 -7.12 -21.18 8.99
N THR A 499 -7.00 -21.70 7.77
CA THR A 499 -7.98 -21.55 6.70
C THR A 499 -8.52 -22.92 6.29
N TYR A 500 -9.83 -23.11 6.45
CA TYR A 500 -10.54 -24.34 6.11
C TYR A 500 -11.51 -24.11 4.94
N THR A 501 -11.31 -24.84 3.85
CA THR A 501 -12.08 -24.77 2.60
C THR A 501 -12.77 -26.12 2.33
N PRO A 502 -13.90 -26.42 2.98
CA PRO A 502 -14.56 -27.73 2.89
C PRO A 502 -14.94 -28.09 1.45
N ASN A 503 -15.28 -27.09 0.64
CA ASN A 503 -15.64 -27.19 -0.77
C ASN A 503 -15.03 -26.00 -1.55
N ARG A 504 -15.39 -25.86 -2.83
CA ARG A 504 -14.82 -24.83 -3.74
C ARG A 504 -15.39 -23.42 -3.54
N GLN A 505 -16.43 -23.25 -2.72
CA GLN A 505 -17.16 -22.00 -2.57
C GLN A 505 -17.24 -21.52 -1.10
N THR A 506 -17.04 -22.41 -0.14
CA THR A 506 -17.07 -22.10 1.29
C THR A 506 -15.66 -22.02 1.85
N SER A 507 -15.40 -20.96 2.61
CA SER A 507 -14.13 -20.73 3.30
C SER A 507 -14.37 -20.28 4.74
N PHE A 508 -13.62 -20.85 5.67
CA PHE A 508 -13.55 -20.42 7.06
C PHE A 508 -12.12 -20.03 7.38
N ALA A 509 -11.93 -18.93 8.09
CA ALA A 509 -10.63 -18.46 8.54
C ALA A 509 -10.68 -18.11 10.03
N LEU A 510 -9.71 -18.64 10.79
CA LEU A 510 -9.44 -18.27 12.18
C LEU A 510 -8.07 -17.62 12.24
N ILE A 511 -7.99 -16.44 12.82
CA ILE A 511 -6.74 -15.68 12.93
C ILE A 511 -6.56 -15.24 14.37
N PHE A 512 -5.39 -15.53 14.90
CA PHE A 512 -4.93 -15.09 16.20
C PHE A 512 -3.65 -14.27 16.01
N HIS A 513 -3.61 -13.08 16.58
CA HIS A 513 -2.48 -12.16 16.46
C HIS A 513 -2.17 -11.56 17.83
N GLU A 514 -0.91 -11.64 18.25
CA GLU A 514 -0.42 -11.13 19.53
C GLU A 514 0.86 -10.32 19.32
N GLU A 515 0.84 -9.08 19.81
CA GLU A 515 1.92 -8.13 19.67
C GLU A 515 2.33 -7.60 21.05
N HIS A 516 3.63 -7.63 21.31
CA HIS A 516 4.28 -7.10 22.50
C HIS A 516 5.21 -5.96 22.08
N LYS A 517 4.98 -4.78 22.62
CA LYS A 517 5.77 -3.56 22.38
C LYS A 517 6.08 -2.87 23.69
N GLU A 518 6.99 -1.90 23.65
CA GLU A 518 7.23 -0.99 24.77
C GLU A 518 6.78 0.42 24.40
N LYS A 519 6.05 1.09 25.30
CA LYS A 519 5.56 2.46 25.15
C LYS A 519 5.73 3.26 26.44
N ASN A 520 5.84 4.59 26.30
CA ASN A 520 5.78 5.49 27.45
C ASN A 520 4.47 5.27 28.21
N LYS A 521 4.55 5.05 29.52
CA LYS A 521 3.41 4.86 30.41
C LYS A 521 2.53 6.13 30.41
N PRO A 522 1.22 6.01 30.16
CA PRO A 522 0.31 7.14 30.23
C PRO A 522 0.39 7.82 31.60
N GLY A 523 0.46 9.15 31.62
CA GLY A 523 0.52 9.93 32.87
C GLY A 523 1.84 9.87 33.65
N SER A 524 2.90 9.26 33.11
CA SER A 524 4.23 9.26 33.72
C SER A 524 4.74 10.68 33.98
N LYS A 525 5.20 10.94 35.21
CA LYS A 525 5.78 12.23 35.63
C LYS A 525 7.32 12.26 35.58
N THR A 526 7.98 11.15 35.25
CA THR A 526 9.43 11.07 35.11
C THR A 526 9.91 11.69 33.79
N THR A 527 11.16 12.16 33.78
CA THR A 527 11.85 12.64 32.58
C THR A 527 13.22 11.95 32.49
N PRO A 528 13.44 11.00 31.55
CA PRO A 528 12.50 10.50 30.54
C PRO A 528 11.29 9.77 31.13
N ARG A 529 10.21 9.64 30.35
CA ARG A 529 8.99 8.96 30.80
C ARG A 529 9.27 7.48 31.08
N GLU A 530 8.64 6.94 32.12
CA GLU A 530 8.67 5.52 32.43
C GLU A 530 8.14 4.73 31.22
N VAL A 531 8.90 3.75 30.74
CA VAL A 531 8.51 2.93 29.58
C VAL A 531 8.16 1.53 30.05
N VAL A 532 6.92 1.12 29.77
CA VAL A 532 6.34 -0.16 30.17
C VAL A 532 5.99 -1.01 28.93
N GLY A 533 5.84 -2.32 29.14
CA GLY A 533 5.35 -3.23 28.11
C GLY A 533 3.88 -2.94 27.77
N THR A 534 3.51 -3.22 26.53
CA THR A 534 2.13 -3.22 26.05
C THR A 534 1.87 -4.50 25.29
N THR A 535 0.72 -5.13 25.56
CA THR A 535 0.30 -6.34 24.88
C THR A 535 -1.01 -6.05 24.15
N ARG A 536 -1.02 -6.33 22.85
CA ARG A 536 -2.21 -6.32 22.02
C ARG A 536 -2.51 -7.75 21.58
N ARG A 537 -3.77 -8.16 21.73
CA ARG A 537 -4.26 -9.46 21.25
C ARG A 537 -5.46 -9.23 20.39
N SER A 538 -5.55 -9.94 19.27
CA SER A 538 -6.74 -9.97 18.43
C SER A 538 -7.05 -11.38 17.97
N LEU A 539 -8.35 -11.67 17.93
CA LEU A 539 -8.91 -12.91 17.43
C LEU A 539 -9.98 -12.54 16.39
N ALA A 540 -9.87 -13.12 15.20
CA ALA A 540 -10.86 -12.94 14.14
C ALA A 540 -11.29 -14.29 13.57
N LEU A 541 -12.60 -14.50 13.50
CA LEU A 541 -13.25 -15.62 12.84
C LEU A 541 -14.02 -15.08 11.64
N THR A 542 -13.78 -15.61 10.45
CA THR A 542 -14.49 -15.25 9.23
C THR A 542 -15.05 -16.50 8.57
N ALA A 543 -16.32 -16.44 8.14
CA ALA A 543 -16.98 -17.46 7.37
C ALA A 543 -17.53 -16.83 6.09
N GLU A 544 -17.19 -17.40 4.94
CA GLU A 544 -17.70 -16.98 3.63
C GLU A 544 -18.32 -18.18 2.92
N TYR A 545 -19.56 -18.03 2.49
CA TYR A 545 -20.31 -19.11 1.86
C TYR A 545 -21.39 -18.55 0.91
N PRO A 546 -21.61 -19.18 -0.25
CA PRO A 546 -22.74 -18.86 -1.10
C PRO A 546 -24.03 -19.46 -0.53
N LEU A 547 -25.14 -18.74 -0.68
CA LEU A 547 -26.49 -19.25 -0.53
C LEU A 547 -27.15 -19.26 -1.93
N GLY A 548 -26.91 -20.34 -2.67
CA GLY A 548 -27.34 -20.45 -4.07
C GLY A 548 -26.41 -19.70 -5.04
N PRO A 549 -26.80 -19.56 -6.33
CA PRO A 549 -25.90 -19.06 -7.37
C PRO A 549 -25.74 -17.53 -7.40
N ARG A 550 -26.58 -16.78 -6.68
CA ARG A 550 -26.65 -15.31 -6.77
C ARG A 550 -26.35 -14.58 -5.48
N LEU A 551 -26.42 -15.26 -4.33
CA LEU A 551 -26.23 -14.65 -3.01
C LEU A 551 -24.97 -15.22 -2.36
N THR A 552 -24.08 -14.35 -1.92
CA THR A 552 -22.90 -14.70 -1.11
C THR A 552 -22.99 -13.98 0.22
N LEU A 553 -22.89 -14.74 1.30
CA LEU A 553 -22.84 -14.22 2.66
C LEU A 553 -21.42 -14.30 3.21
N ARG A 554 -21.06 -13.31 4.01
CA ARG A 554 -19.83 -13.33 4.80
C ARG A 554 -20.15 -12.87 6.22
N SER A 555 -19.80 -13.69 7.19
CA SER A 555 -19.96 -13.43 8.61
C SER A 555 -18.59 -13.29 9.24
N ARG A 556 -18.37 -12.27 10.06
CA ARG A 556 -17.10 -12.06 10.76
C ARG A 556 -17.34 -11.65 12.20
N VAL A 557 -16.62 -12.31 13.10
CA VAL A 557 -16.54 -11.98 14.52
C VAL A 557 -15.11 -11.63 14.83
N GLN A 558 -14.88 -10.47 15.43
CA GLN A 558 -13.57 -10.08 15.90
C GLN A 558 -13.64 -9.53 17.32
N ALA A 559 -12.61 -9.84 18.09
CA ALA A 559 -12.42 -9.32 19.43
C ALA A 559 -10.94 -9.02 19.65
N GLY A 560 -10.65 -8.01 20.45
CA GLY A 560 -9.29 -7.67 20.80
C GLY A 560 -9.17 -7.01 22.15
N THR A 561 -7.95 -7.06 22.69
CA THR A 561 -7.59 -6.43 23.95
C THR A 561 -6.28 -5.66 23.80
N PHE A 562 -6.19 -4.51 24.45
CA PHE A 562 -4.95 -3.73 24.57
C PHE A 562 -4.69 -3.40 26.03
N ALA A 563 -3.49 -3.69 26.52
CA ALA A 563 -3.12 -3.43 27.90
C ALA A 563 -1.69 -2.91 28.02
N TYR A 564 -1.49 -1.91 28.88
CA TYR A 564 -0.18 -1.61 29.43
C TYR A 564 0.11 -2.56 30.59
N THR A 565 1.37 -2.95 30.78
CA THR A 565 1.79 -3.66 31.98
C THR A 565 1.35 -2.86 33.21
N SER A 566 0.72 -3.51 34.18
CA SER A 566 0.15 -2.92 35.42
C SER A 566 -1.11 -2.05 35.26
N LEU A 567 -1.69 -1.92 34.06
CA LEU A 567 -3.00 -1.27 33.86
C LEU A 567 -4.07 -2.28 33.42
N SER A 568 -5.34 -1.91 33.63
CA SER A 568 -6.47 -2.72 33.18
C SER A 568 -6.52 -2.79 31.65
N PRO A 569 -6.85 -3.95 31.06
CA PRO A 569 -6.96 -4.11 29.62
C PRO A 569 -8.21 -3.39 29.09
N SER A 570 -8.04 -2.62 28.02
CA SER A 570 -9.12 -2.09 27.17
C SER A 570 -9.58 -3.18 26.20
N ARG A 571 -10.89 -3.34 26.01
CA ARG A 571 -11.48 -4.41 25.21
C ARG A 571 -12.33 -3.84 24.08
N GLY A 572 -12.35 -4.56 22.97
CA GLY A 572 -13.17 -4.21 21.81
C GLY A 572 -13.66 -5.44 21.07
N PHE A 573 -14.82 -5.32 20.43
CA PHE A 573 -15.37 -6.35 19.55
C PHE A 573 -16.08 -5.75 18.34
N ALA A 574 -16.19 -6.54 17.28
CA ALA A 574 -17.12 -6.26 16.19
C ALA A 574 -17.74 -7.55 15.64
N LEU A 575 -19.04 -7.48 15.33
CA LEU A 575 -19.82 -8.51 14.66
C LEU A 575 -20.26 -7.94 13.32
N VAL A 576 -19.90 -8.60 12.22
CA VAL A 576 -20.10 -8.09 10.87
C VAL A 576 -20.81 -9.14 10.03
N GLN A 577 -21.87 -8.73 9.35
CA GLN A 577 -22.58 -9.54 8.37
C GLN A 577 -22.64 -8.78 7.05
N ASP A 578 -22.03 -9.35 6.02
CA ASP A 578 -22.11 -8.90 4.64
C ASP A 578 -23.04 -9.80 3.84
N ALA A 579 -23.76 -9.21 2.88
CA ALA A 579 -24.56 -9.90 1.88
C ALA A 579 -24.28 -9.31 0.50
N SER A 580 -24.07 -10.17 -0.50
CA SER A 580 -23.77 -9.80 -1.88
C SER A 580 -24.74 -10.49 -2.81
N TYR A 581 -25.49 -9.75 -3.59
CA TYR A 581 -26.48 -10.28 -4.51
C TYR A 581 -26.21 -9.82 -5.94
N ALA A 582 -25.99 -10.77 -6.85
CA ALA A 582 -25.77 -10.50 -8.27
C ALA A 582 -26.97 -10.97 -9.11
N PHE A 583 -27.58 -10.06 -9.86
CA PHE A 583 -28.71 -10.36 -10.74
C PHE A 583 -28.66 -9.55 -12.04
N LYS A 584 -28.41 -10.24 -13.16
CA LYS A 584 -28.30 -9.64 -14.50
C LYS A 584 -27.27 -8.50 -14.50
N ARG A 585 -27.73 -7.25 -14.64
CA ARG A 585 -26.91 -6.02 -14.68
C ARG A 585 -26.75 -5.35 -13.31
N TRP A 586 -27.35 -5.92 -12.27
CA TRP A 586 -27.35 -5.38 -10.91
C TRP A 586 -26.42 -6.19 -10.03
N HIS A 587 -25.57 -5.49 -9.29
CA HIS A 587 -24.81 -6.07 -8.18
C HIS A 587 -25.07 -5.23 -6.94
N LEU A 588 -25.68 -5.85 -5.93
CA LEU A 588 -25.99 -5.22 -4.65
C LEU A 588 -25.09 -5.82 -3.58
N SER A 589 -24.50 -4.98 -2.74
CA SER A 589 -23.78 -5.40 -1.55
C SER A 589 -24.27 -4.61 -0.36
N GLY A 590 -24.54 -5.28 0.75
CA GLY A 590 -24.94 -4.65 1.99
C GLY A 590 -24.13 -5.19 3.16
N ARG A 591 -23.93 -4.34 4.17
CA ARG A 591 -23.33 -4.72 5.45
C ARG A 591 -24.16 -4.21 6.61
N MET A 592 -24.20 -5.01 7.67
CA MET A 592 -24.49 -4.55 9.02
C MET A 592 -23.35 -4.97 9.95
N ALA A 593 -22.85 -4.03 10.74
CA ALA A 593 -21.79 -4.24 11.71
C ALA A 593 -22.19 -3.65 13.07
N LEU A 594 -22.13 -4.48 14.12
CA LEU A 594 -22.26 -4.06 15.51
C LEU A 594 -20.86 -4.01 16.12
N PHE A 595 -20.52 -2.92 16.80
CA PHE A 595 -19.21 -2.79 17.44
C PHE A 595 -19.31 -2.12 18.81
N GLY A 596 -18.33 -2.43 19.65
CA GLY A 596 -18.21 -1.86 20.98
C GLY A 596 -16.77 -1.89 21.45
N THR A 597 -16.24 -0.74 21.89
CA THR A 597 -14.90 -0.62 22.47
C THR A 597 -14.94 0.23 23.74
N ASP A 598 -13.99 -0.03 24.64
CA ASP A 598 -13.83 0.76 25.86
C ASP A 598 -13.15 2.11 25.58
N ASP A 599 -12.20 2.14 24.65
CA ASP A 599 -11.48 3.35 24.21
C ASP A 599 -10.98 3.21 22.76
N TYR A 600 -10.14 4.16 22.34
CA TYR A 600 -9.54 4.18 21.00
C TYR A 600 -8.40 3.16 20.82
N ASP A 601 -7.77 2.67 21.90
CA ASP A 601 -6.68 1.69 21.80
C ASP A 601 -7.20 0.28 21.48
N SER A 602 -8.44 -0.03 21.87
CA SER A 602 -9.15 -1.27 21.51
C SER A 602 -10.00 -1.17 20.25
N ARG A 603 -9.82 -0.11 19.45
CA ARG A 603 -10.49 0.06 18.15
C ARG A 603 -10.34 -1.17 17.25
N GLN A 604 -11.41 -1.46 16.53
CA GLN A 604 -11.55 -2.65 15.71
C GLN A 604 -11.59 -2.24 14.24
N TYR A 605 -10.59 -2.65 13.46
CA TYR A 605 -10.54 -2.30 12.05
C TYR A 605 -11.24 -3.34 11.19
N VAL A 606 -12.07 -2.90 10.24
CA VAL A 606 -12.78 -3.80 9.32
C VAL A 606 -12.74 -3.24 7.91
N TYR A 607 -12.28 -4.06 6.97
CA TYR A 607 -12.37 -3.78 5.55
C TYR A 607 -13.83 -3.61 5.08
N GLU A 608 -14.15 -2.57 4.31
CA GLU A 608 -15.45 -2.34 3.68
C GLU A 608 -15.34 -2.34 2.16
N ARG A 609 -16.28 -3.03 1.49
CA ARG A 609 -16.40 -2.90 0.03
C ARG A 609 -16.73 -1.47 -0.32
N ASP A 610 -16.03 -0.91 -1.29
CA ASP A 610 -16.27 0.43 -1.81
C ASP A 610 -16.42 0.42 -3.34
N VAL A 611 -16.70 1.58 -3.94
CA VAL A 611 -16.72 1.79 -5.39
C VAL A 611 -15.34 1.49 -6.00
N LEU A 612 -15.28 1.23 -7.31
CA LEU A 612 -14.03 0.89 -8.00
C LEU A 612 -12.95 1.98 -7.79
N TYR A 613 -11.71 1.59 -7.47
CA TYR A 613 -10.58 2.48 -7.13
C TYR A 613 -10.76 3.32 -5.85
N ALA A 614 -11.74 3.00 -4.99
CA ALA A 614 -11.79 3.47 -3.62
C ALA A 614 -11.44 2.34 -2.64
N PHE A 615 -10.62 2.62 -1.65
CA PHE A 615 -10.32 1.70 -0.56
C PHE A 615 -10.92 2.22 0.76
N SER A 616 -11.59 1.34 1.52
CA SER A 616 -12.19 1.69 2.81
C SER A 616 -11.86 0.65 3.88
N PHE A 617 -11.22 1.11 4.96
CA PHE A 617 -10.83 0.29 6.11
C PHE A 617 -11.01 1.07 7.42
N PRO A 618 -12.26 1.42 7.77
CA PRO A 618 -12.56 2.26 8.92
C PRO A 618 -12.14 1.62 10.26
N ALA A 619 -11.80 2.49 11.21
CA ALA A 619 -11.65 2.14 12.61
C ALA A 619 -13.00 2.21 13.31
N TYR A 620 -13.49 1.08 13.84
CA TYR A 620 -14.66 1.06 14.71
C TYR A 620 -14.21 1.24 16.15
N PHE A 621 -14.64 2.33 16.78
CA PHE A 621 -14.40 2.62 18.19
C PHE A 621 -15.67 3.28 18.77
N ASN A 622 -15.79 3.30 20.09
CA ASN A 622 -17.03 3.57 20.81
C ASN A 622 -18.05 2.43 20.64
N ARG A 623 -19.35 2.71 20.83
CA ARG A 623 -20.43 1.73 20.75
C ARG A 623 -21.44 2.17 19.70
N GLY A 624 -21.76 1.28 18.77
CA GLY A 624 -22.62 1.66 17.67
C GLY A 624 -22.88 0.58 16.63
N VAL A 625 -23.62 0.99 15.61
CA VAL A 625 -23.93 0.19 14.43
C VAL A 625 -23.40 0.93 13.22
N ARG A 626 -22.67 0.23 12.34
CA ARG A 626 -22.32 0.74 11.02
C ARG A 626 -22.93 -0.14 9.94
N HIS A 627 -23.50 0.49 8.94
CA HIS A 627 -24.11 -0.21 7.82
C HIS A 627 -23.84 0.51 6.51
N TYR A 628 -23.86 -0.23 5.42
CA TYR A 628 -23.76 0.36 4.09
C TYR A 628 -24.57 -0.43 3.08
N VAL A 629 -24.95 0.25 2.00
CA VAL A 629 -25.48 -0.34 0.77
C VAL A 629 -24.65 0.18 -0.39
N LEU A 630 -24.18 -0.74 -1.23
CA LEU A 630 -23.47 -0.47 -2.47
C LEU A 630 -24.27 -1.10 -3.61
N VAL A 631 -24.65 -0.28 -4.58
CA VAL A 631 -25.35 -0.69 -5.79
C VAL A 631 -24.44 -0.41 -6.98
N GLN A 632 -24.17 -1.42 -7.79
CA GLN A 632 -23.58 -1.29 -9.10
C GLN A 632 -24.62 -1.65 -10.16
N TYR A 633 -24.72 -0.81 -11.19
CA TYR A 633 -25.60 -1.02 -12.33
C TYR A 633 -24.83 -0.87 -13.65
N ASP A 634 -24.77 -1.97 -14.40
CA ASP A 634 -24.12 -2.03 -15.72
C ASP A 634 -25.13 -1.54 -16.78
N VAL A 635 -25.22 -0.22 -17.01
CA VAL A 635 -26.21 0.40 -17.90
C VAL A 635 -26.06 -0.10 -19.34
N SER A 636 -24.82 -0.15 -19.83
CA SER A 636 -24.46 -0.62 -21.18
C SER A 636 -23.06 -1.21 -21.17
N ARG A 637 -22.53 -1.61 -22.34
CA ARG A 637 -21.12 -2.02 -22.46
C ARG A 637 -20.14 -0.87 -22.24
N HIS A 638 -20.61 0.37 -22.33
CA HIS A 638 -19.83 1.58 -22.18
C HIS A 638 -19.99 2.25 -20.81
N LEU A 639 -21.17 2.16 -20.18
CA LEU A 639 -21.45 2.90 -18.95
C LEU A 639 -21.76 1.97 -17.77
N ASP A 640 -20.97 2.10 -16.71
CA ASP A 640 -21.20 1.48 -15.41
C ASP A 640 -21.42 2.56 -14.34
N LEU A 641 -22.39 2.37 -13.46
CA LEU A 641 -22.72 3.30 -12.37
C LEU A 641 -22.60 2.60 -11.01
N TRP A 642 -22.08 3.32 -10.02
CA TRP A 642 -22.07 2.90 -8.62
C TRP A 642 -22.71 3.97 -7.73
N LEU A 643 -23.47 3.50 -6.75
CA LEU A 643 -24.03 4.30 -5.66
C LEU A 643 -23.70 3.60 -4.34
N ARG A 644 -23.02 4.29 -3.44
CA ARG A 644 -22.75 3.83 -2.07
C ARG A 644 -23.37 4.80 -1.09
N TRP A 645 -24.10 4.26 -0.13
CA TRP A 645 -24.52 4.97 1.07
C TRP A 645 -24.05 4.19 2.29
N ALA A 646 -23.31 4.83 3.17
CA ALA A 646 -22.83 4.24 4.42
C ALA A 646 -23.23 5.14 5.59
N ARG A 647 -23.51 4.55 6.75
CA ARG A 647 -23.86 5.29 7.96
C ARG A 647 -23.32 4.61 9.20
N THR A 648 -22.73 5.40 10.10
CA THR A 648 -22.34 4.98 11.44
C THR A 648 -23.24 5.70 12.45
N ASP A 649 -23.91 4.94 13.30
CA ASP A 649 -24.70 5.45 14.42
C ASP A 649 -24.03 5.07 15.73
N LEU A 650 -23.67 6.06 16.55
CA LEU A 650 -23.11 5.89 17.88
C LEU A 650 -24.22 5.94 18.93
N THR A 651 -24.13 5.07 19.94
CA THR A 651 -25.15 4.99 21.01
C THR A 651 -24.67 5.60 22.33
N ASN A 652 -23.37 5.94 22.45
CA ASN A 652 -22.75 6.40 23.69
C ASN A 652 -22.12 7.79 23.60
N GLN A 653 -22.32 8.51 22.48
CA GLN A 653 -21.81 9.86 22.26
C GLN A 653 -22.78 10.65 21.39
N ASP A 654 -22.87 11.96 21.65
CA ASP A 654 -23.74 12.89 20.90
C ASP A 654 -23.06 13.50 19.66
N THR A 655 -21.74 13.27 19.51
CA THR A 655 -20.92 13.86 18.45
C THR A 655 -20.02 12.81 17.81
N VAL A 656 -19.74 12.96 16.52
CA VAL A 656 -18.81 12.11 15.77
C VAL A 656 -17.59 12.91 15.33
N GLY A 657 -16.38 12.37 15.47
CA GLY A 657 -15.14 13.03 15.04
C GLY A 657 -14.61 14.05 16.04
N SER A 658 -13.59 14.82 15.64
CA SER A 658 -12.92 15.81 16.50
C SER A 658 -12.51 17.05 15.69
N ASP A 659 -12.20 18.14 16.39
CA ASP A 659 -11.72 19.39 15.82
C ASP A 659 -12.60 19.93 14.67
N LEU A 660 -12.01 20.24 13.52
CA LEU A 660 -12.74 20.74 12.34
C LEU A 660 -13.58 19.65 11.68
N ASP A 661 -13.26 18.38 11.91
CA ASP A 661 -14.01 17.25 11.35
C ASP A 661 -15.19 16.82 12.23
N GLN A 662 -15.38 17.44 13.41
CA GLN A 662 -16.46 17.13 14.35
C GLN A 662 -17.84 17.40 13.76
N ILE A 663 -18.74 16.43 13.89
CA ILE A 663 -20.16 16.49 13.54
C ILE A 663 -20.97 16.53 14.84
N ASN A 664 -21.87 17.50 14.95
CA ASN A 664 -22.76 17.68 16.11
C ASN A 664 -24.02 16.80 16.00
N ALA A 665 -23.81 15.51 15.76
CA ALA A 665 -24.84 14.49 15.73
C ALA A 665 -24.23 13.15 16.16
N PRO A 666 -25.01 12.21 16.74
CA PRO A 666 -24.53 10.89 17.13
C PRO A 666 -24.33 9.96 15.91
N HIS A 667 -24.33 10.49 14.69
CA HIS A 667 -24.21 9.70 13.48
C HIS A 667 -23.43 10.42 12.37
N LYS A 668 -22.90 9.65 11.43
CA LYS A 668 -22.21 10.11 10.24
C LYS A 668 -22.64 9.27 9.05
N SER A 669 -23.06 9.92 7.97
CA SER A 669 -23.49 9.33 6.71
C SER A 669 -22.58 9.78 5.56
N GLU A 670 -22.20 8.84 4.72
CA GLU A 670 -21.31 9.03 3.56
C GLU A 670 -22.05 8.61 2.29
N LEU A 671 -22.08 9.51 1.31
CA LEU A 671 -22.64 9.26 -0.01
C LEU A 671 -21.51 9.25 -1.03
N LYS A 672 -21.42 8.19 -1.85
CA LYS A 672 -20.52 8.14 -3.01
C LYS A 672 -21.28 7.78 -4.27
N VAL A 673 -21.03 8.52 -5.33
CA VAL A 673 -21.56 8.26 -6.67
C VAL A 673 -20.38 8.16 -7.62
N GLN A 674 -20.35 7.11 -8.44
CA GLN A 674 -19.28 6.92 -9.41
C GLN A 674 -19.83 6.48 -10.76
N ALA A 675 -19.26 7.02 -11.83
CA ALA A 675 -19.57 6.63 -13.19
C ALA A 675 -18.28 6.27 -13.93
N ARG A 676 -18.29 5.14 -14.65
CA ARG A 676 -17.22 4.74 -15.56
C ARG A 676 -17.74 4.69 -16.98
N TRP A 677 -17.14 5.48 -17.86
CA TRP A 677 -17.34 5.40 -19.30
C TRP A 677 -16.17 4.68 -19.96
N ARG A 678 -16.42 3.53 -20.58
CA ARG A 678 -15.48 2.76 -21.40
C ARG A 678 -15.74 3.12 -22.86
N PHE A 679 -14.68 3.49 -23.58
CA PHE A 679 -14.77 3.92 -24.98
C PHE A 679 -14.79 2.75 -25.95
#